data_AF-A0A1D6Q8N9-F1
#
_entry.id   AF-A0A1D6Q8N9-F1
#
_cell.length_a   1.000
_cell.length_b   1.000
_cell.length_c   1.000
_cell.angle_alpha   90.00
_cell.angle_beta   90.00
_cell.angle_gamma   90.00
#
_symmetry.space_group_name_H-M   'P 1'
#
loop_
_entity.id
_entity.type
_entity.pdbx_description
1 polymer ?
#
loop_
_entity_poly.entity_id
_entity_poly.type
_entity_poly.pdbx_seq_one_letter_code
_entity_poly.pdbx_strand_id
1 'polypeptide(L)'
;MVAAIYDERSIRSHLRRVRELLSLSSLYVSLSTSLALHQESAQGKSAGPEKGPIQELDGLNFMEDSAGALTNLLASAPAEIKCVGSIVFSSFNPPPSYRRLHGDLIYIDVTTLEGNKYCITGSSKFFYVNSSKGSIFDSKPTKQGLEASTLIGLLQKISTKFKKGFRELLDRRASAHPFENVQSLLPVTSWLGAFPVPEHRRDEARAEDSVVLSYGTELIGMQRDWNEELQSCQEFPHGNPQERILRGRARYKVTCDFVDAAVKGAVGVINRCIPPINPTDPECFHMYVHNNIFFSFAVDADYEYISKDHKPDCQNGSSRSTKVSSPDVITKPDHDESAEVVDSKSEEAQITDSEQATYASANNDLKGTKAYQEADVSGLYNLAMAIIDYRGHRVVAQSIIPGILQGDKSDSLLYGSVDNGKKISWNETFHSKVVEAAKRLHLKEHVVLDGSGNPVKLAATVECKGIVGSDDRHYILDLMRVTPRDSNYIGQGHRFCVLRPELIASFVEAESMKQSLKQKVPDAPVASTSDAKATSVEADDKSEESSVHTHKENDNSSSEILFNPNVFTEYKLDGSPEEIAADEELVKRAGTYLIDIVIPKIVQDLCSLDISPMDGQTLTDALHLHGINIRYLGKIAGMVKHLPHLQDLFSAEIIVRSAKHVIKDILRQSLDHDIGPAIAHFLNCFMGKVLGASTEGSLSDMQSKTLKGHENSQTQKSTKGHKLSNAAASRKSLSAYSHLTSDGIWFSIKEFAKSKYQFEVPDDARLSAKRVAVLRNLCQKVGITIAARKYDLDASTPFEASDILNLQPVVKHSVPTCTEAKNLMEAGKVRMAEGTLNEAYALFSEAFSLLQQITGPMHKDAANCCRYLAMVLYHAGDTAGAVVQQHRELIINERCLGLDHPDTAHRHMLQ
;
A
#
# COMPACT_ATOMS: atom_id res chain seq x y z
N MET A 1 23.30 -22.48 -25.98
CA MET A 1 22.15 -22.88 -25.14
C MET A 1 21.85 -24.34 -25.43
N VAL A 2 21.98 -25.22 -24.45
CA VAL A 2 21.47 -26.60 -24.55
C VAL A 2 19.95 -26.50 -24.78
N ALA A 3 19.40 -27.26 -25.74
CA ALA A 3 17.96 -27.27 -25.99
C ALA A 3 17.25 -27.82 -24.74
N ALA A 4 16.72 -26.92 -23.92
CA ALA A 4 15.93 -27.30 -22.75
C ALA A 4 14.67 -28.02 -23.23
N ILE A 5 14.42 -29.21 -22.68
CA ILE A 5 13.19 -29.96 -22.91
C ILE A 5 12.07 -29.21 -22.17
N TYR A 6 10.94 -28.98 -22.85
CA TYR A 6 9.75 -28.43 -22.23
C TYR A 6 9.00 -29.48 -21.43
N ASP A 7 8.50 -29.06 -20.28
CA ASP A 7 7.41 -29.68 -19.55
C ASP A 7 6.14 -28.80 -19.66
N GLU A 8 5.03 -29.27 -19.10
CA GLU A 8 3.75 -28.56 -19.17
C GLU A 8 3.79 -27.15 -18.55
N ARG A 9 4.62 -26.94 -17.51
CA ARG A 9 4.77 -25.65 -16.83
C ARG A 9 5.60 -24.67 -17.67
N SER A 10 6.78 -25.10 -18.11
CA SER A 10 7.73 -24.29 -18.86
C SER A 10 7.19 -23.91 -20.23
N ILE A 11 6.39 -24.76 -20.89
CA ILE A 11 5.79 -24.42 -22.19
C ILE A 11 4.69 -23.36 -22.07
N ARG A 12 3.85 -23.44 -21.03
CA ARG A 12 2.85 -22.40 -20.73
C ARG A 12 3.52 -21.10 -20.31
N SER A 13 4.57 -21.18 -19.49
CA SER A 13 5.39 -20.01 -19.12
C SER A 13 6.08 -19.39 -20.34
N HIS A 14 6.54 -20.20 -21.29
CA HIS A 14 7.09 -19.72 -22.57
C HIS A 14 6.03 -18.98 -23.36
N LEU A 15 4.83 -19.55 -23.55
CA LEU A 15 3.74 -18.88 -24.26
C LEU A 15 3.38 -17.53 -23.64
N ARG A 16 3.24 -17.48 -22.32
CA ARG A 16 2.98 -16.24 -21.58
C ARG A 16 4.07 -15.19 -21.81
N ARG A 17 5.35 -15.57 -21.68
CA ARG A 17 6.48 -14.68 -21.97
C ARG A 17 6.49 -14.18 -23.41
N VAL A 18 6.11 -15.02 -24.38
CA VAL A 18 6.01 -14.60 -25.79
C VAL A 18 4.90 -13.55 -25.95
N ARG A 19 3.72 -13.73 -25.34
CA ARG A 19 2.66 -12.71 -25.36
C ARG A 19 3.12 -11.40 -24.71
N GLU A 20 3.75 -11.46 -23.55
CA GLU A 20 4.31 -10.30 -22.84
C GLU A 20 5.38 -9.56 -23.65
N LEU A 21 6.24 -10.30 -24.38
CA LEU A 21 7.24 -9.73 -25.28
C LEU A 21 6.62 -9.07 -26.52
N LEU A 22 5.53 -9.62 -27.05
CA LEU A 22 4.85 -9.06 -28.23
C LEU A 22 3.95 -7.86 -27.89
N SER A 23 3.50 -7.77 -26.63
CA SER A 23 2.78 -6.60 -26.14
C SER A 23 3.75 -5.45 -25.83
N LEU A 24 3.37 -4.25 -26.24
CA LEU A 24 4.04 -3.00 -25.86
C LEU A 24 3.52 -2.46 -24.53
N SER A 25 2.53 -3.09 -23.91
CA SER A 25 2.00 -2.69 -22.60
C SER A 25 3.04 -2.73 -21.48
N SER A 26 4.20 -3.37 -21.71
CA SER A 26 5.33 -3.43 -20.78
C SER A 26 6.37 -2.31 -20.97
N LEU A 27 6.31 -1.58 -22.09
CA LEU A 27 7.18 -0.44 -22.34
C LEU A 27 6.58 0.82 -21.74
N TYR A 28 7.29 1.39 -20.79
CA TYR A 28 6.97 2.70 -20.26
C TYR A 28 7.67 3.74 -21.15
N VAL A 29 6.90 4.63 -21.77
CA VAL A 29 7.48 5.81 -22.43
C VAL A 29 7.51 6.91 -21.38
N SER A 30 8.71 7.33 -20.97
CA SER A 30 8.81 8.49 -20.09
C SER A 30 8.42 9.74 -20.84
N LEU A 31 7.63 10.60 -20.19
CA LEU A 31 7.28 11.90 -20.75
C LEU A 31 8.54 12.72 -21.02
N SER A 32 9.49 12.69 -20.09
CA SER A 32 10.76 13.38 -20.23
C SER A 32 11.59 12.93 -21.44
N THR A 33 11.69 11.63 -21.70
CA THR A 33 12.40 11.09 -22.88
C THR A 33 11.68 11.50 -24.17
N SER A 34 10.35 11.44 -24.18
CA SER A 34 9.55 11.85 -25.34
C SER A 34 9.78 13.33 -25.67
N LEU A 35 9.74 14.21 -24.66
CA LEU A 35 10.01 15.64 -24.81
C LEU A 35 11.43 15.91 -25.31
N ALA A 36 12.44 15.23 -24.76
CA ALA A 36 13.82 15.36 -25.18
C ALA A 36 14.00 14.97 -26.68
N LEU A 37 13.43 13.84 -27.10
CA LEU A 37 13.46 13.41 -28.50
C LEU A 37 12.73 14.40 -29.42
N HIS A 38 11.62 14.97 -28.97
CA HIS A 38 10.90 16.01 -29.71
C HIS A 38 11.75 17.27 -29.89
N GLN A 39 12.44 17.72 -28.85
CA GLN A 39 13.35 18.87 -28.92
C GLN A 39 14.55 18.61 -29.84
N GLU A 40 15.18 17.44 -29.75
CA GLU A 40 16.27 17.05 -30.65
C GLU A 40 15.82 17.00 -32.11
N SER A 41 14.61 16.46 -32.37
CA SER A 41 14.04 16.42 -33.71
C SER A 41 13.67 17.80 -34.27
N ALA A 42 13.35 18.76 -33.39
CA ALA A 42 13.09 20.15 -33.75
C ALA A 42 14.40 20.91 -34.03
N GLN A 43 15.44 20.71 -33.21
CA GLN A 43 16.77 21.27 -33.42
C GLN A 43 17.45 20.69 -34.67
N GLY A 44 17.23 19.42 -34.99
CA GLY A 44 17.73 18.79 -36.22
C GLY A 44 17.12 19.36 -37.51
N LYS A 45 15.96 20.04 -37.42
CA LYS A 45 15.30 20.72 -38.55
C LYS A 45 15.72 22.19 -38.70
N SER A 46 16.34 22.79 -37.68
CA SER A 46 16.76 24.20 -37.68
C SER A 46 18.25 24.43 -37.97
N ALA A 47 18.98 23.42 -38.45
CA ALA A 47 20.39 23.53 -38.85
C ALA A 47 20.58 24.27 -40.20
N GLY A 48 20.04 25.48 -40.33
CA GLY A 48 20.45 26.52 -41.26
C GLY A 48 21.26 27.59 -40.52
N PRO A 49 22.20 28.31 -41.17
CA PRO A 49 23.19 29.11 -40.48
C PRO A 49 22.65 30.51 -40.14
N GLU A 50 21.73 30.63 -39.20
CA GLU A 50 21.41 31.92 -38.58
C GLU A 50 21.30 31.76 -37.06
N LYS A 51 22.32 32.25 -36.34
CA LYS A 51 22.27 32.47 -34.89
C LYS A 51 21.34 33.66 -34.61
N GLY A 52 20.05 33.38 -34.44
CA GLY A 52 19.08 34.25 -33.77
C GLY A 52 18.91 33.86 -32.29
N PRO A 53 18.39 34.76 -31.43
CA PRO A 53 18.33 34.53 -29.99
C PRO A 53 17.40 33.35 -29.69
N ILE A 54 17.69 32.67 -28.59
CA ILE A 54 16.94 31.55 -28.02
C ILE A 54 15.45 31.81 -28.21
N GLN A 55 14.81 31.00 -29.04
CA GLN A 55 13.36 31.03 -29.25
C GLN A 55 12.74 30.63 -27.91
N GLU A 56 12.24 31.62 -27.17
CA GLU A 56 11.41 31.39 -26.00
C GLU A 56 10.27 30.43 -26.37
N LEU A 57 9.90 29.58 -25.41
CA LEU A 57 8.97 28.44 -25.50
C LEU A 57 7.51 28.81 -25.86
N ASP A 58 7.30 29.73 -26.79
CA ASP A 58 5.98 30.18 -27.29
C ASP A 58 5.22 29.09 -28.10
N GLY A 59 5.86 27.94 -28.37
CA GLY A 59 5.27 26.85 -29.14
C GLY A 59 4.55 25.77 -28.31
N LEU A 60 4.66 25.82 -26.98
CA LEU A 60 3.96 24.91 -26.09
C LEU A 60 2.80 25.67 -25.45
N ASN A 61 1.65 25.71 -26.14
CA ASN A 61 0.37 26.25 -25.66
C ASN A 61 -0.17 25.45 -24.43
N PHE A 62 0.63 25.27 -23.37
CA PHE A 62 0.24 24.64 -22.11
C PHE A 62 -0.79 25.46 -21.34
N MET A 63 -0.91 26.76 -21.64
CA MET A 63 -1.73 27.69 -20.86
C MET A 63 -3.12 27.96 -21.46
N GLU A 64 -3.36 27.70 -22.76
CA GLU A 64 -4.63 28.12 -23.40
C GLU A 64 -5.54 26.98 -23.87
N ASP A 65 -5.08 25.72 -23.93
CA ASP A 65 -5.97 24.57 -24.20
C ASP A 65 -5.59 23.30 -23.39
N SER A 66 -5.80 23.38 -22.07
CA SER A 66 -5.29 22.43 -21.07
C SER A 66 -5.84 21.00 -21.17
N ALA A 67 -7.00 20.79 -21.81
CA ALA A 67 -7.59 19.45 -21.95
C ALA A 67 -6.90 18.60 -23.03
N GLY A 68 -6.49 19.21 -24.15
CA GLY A 68 -5.73 18.53 -25.21
C GLY A 68 -4.26 18.27 -24.82
N ALA A 69 -3.70 19.12 -23.96
CA ALA A 69 -2.33 18.94 -23.46
C ALA A 69 -2.23 17.77 -22.47
N LEU A 70 -3.16 17.64 -21.50
CA LEU A 70 -3.16 16.56 -20.50
C LEU A 70 -3.36 15.16 -21.10
N THR A 71 -4.20 15.06 -22.13
CA THR A 71 -4.39 13.80 -22.86
C THR A 71 -3.13 13.40 -23.62
N ASN A 72 -2.35 14.35 -24.15
CA ASN A 72 -1.04 14.05 -24.74
C ASN A 72 0.01 13.58 -23.70
N LEU A 73 -0.10 14.02 -22.43
CA LEU A 73 0.78 13.56 -21.34
C LEU A 73 0.45 12.13 -20.88
N LEU A 74 -0.85 11.78 -20.84
CA LEU A 74 -1.33 10.47 -20.37
C LEU A 74 -1.43 9.44 -21.51
N ALA A 75 -1.56 9.89 -22.76
CA ALA A 75 -1.68 9.06 -23.94
C ALA A 75 -0.49 9.28 -24.88
N SER A 76 0.59 8.55 -24.63
CA SER A 76 1.35 7.98 -25.74
C SER A 76 1.79 6.56 -25.37
N ALA A 77 0.83 5.64 -25.23
CA ALA A 77 1.16 4.26 -25.56
C ALA A 77 1.71 4.32 -26.99
N PRO A 78 3.01 4.04 -27.19
CA PRO A 78 3.64 4.28 -28.47
C PRO A 78 2.92 3.41 -29.49
N ALA A 79 2.63 3.96 -30.68
CA ALA A 79 1.80 3.31 -31.70
C ALA A 79 2.10 1.81 -31.74
N GLU A 80 1.07 1.00 -31.51
CA GLU A 80 1.22 -0.42 -31.25
C GLU A 80 1.85 -1.12 -32.48
N ILE A 81 3.08 -1.62 -32.34
CA ILE A 81 3.74 -2.45 -33.34
C ILE A 81 3.08 -3.81 -33.31
N LYS A 82 2.01 -3.96 -34.09
CA LYS A 82 1.37 -5.26 -34.27
C LYS A 82 2.31 -6.20 -35.01
N CYS A 83 2.70 -7.28 -34.34
CA CYS A 83 3.53 -8.34 -34.92
C CYS A 83 2.70 -9.53 -35.40
N VAL A 84 1.58 -9.80 -34.73
CA VAL A 84 0.69 -10.95 -34.95
C VAL A 84 -0.77 -10.51 -34.79
N GLY A 85 -1.71 -11.21 -35.43
CA GLY A 85 -3.14 -10.92 -35.31
C GLY A 85 -3.74 -11.44 -34.01
N SER A 86 -3.56 -12.73 -33.72
CA SER A 86 -3.91 -13.34 -32.42
C SER A 86 -3.06 -14.58 -32.13
N ILE A 87 -2.85 -14.87 -30.85
CA ILE A 87 -2.22 -16.10 -30.35
C ILE A 87 -3.06 -16.57 -29.17
N VAL A 88 -3.85 -17.63 -29.35
CA VAL A 88 -4.75 -18.21 -28.32
C VAL A 88 -4.58 -19.72 -28.21
N PHE A 89 -5.00 -20.33 -27.11
CA PHE A 89 -5.13 -21.78 -27.05
C PHE A 89 -6.10 -22.24 -28.15
N SER A 90 -5.73 -23.32 -28.82
CA SER A 90 -6.62 -23.94 -29.80
C SER A 90 -7.83 -24.56 -29.09
N SER A 91 -8.96 -24.64 -29.77
CA SER A 91 -10.14 -25.37 -29.27
C SER A 91 -9.88 -26.88 -29.05
N PHE A 92 -8.77 -27.41 -29.58
CA PHE A 92 -8.30 -28.77 -29.31
C PHE A 92 -7.48 -28.90 -28.01
N ASN A 93 -7.15 -27.81 -27.34
CA ASN A 93 -6.40 -27.80 -26.08
C ASN A 93 -7.34 -28.07 -24.88
N PRO A 94 -6.96 -28.89 -23.89
CA PRO A 94 -5.66 -29.54 -23.69
C PRO A 94 -5.45 -30.82 -24.53
N PRO A 95 -4.19 -31.20 -24.84
CA PRO A 95 -3.92 -32.47 -25.52
C PRO A 95 -4.47 -33.69 -24.74
N PRO A 96 -5.16 -34.63 -25.41
CA PRO A 96 -5.69 -35.83 -24.76
C PRO A 96 -4.55 -36.76 -24.32
N SER A 97 -4.82 -37.62 -23.32
CA SER A 97 -3.79 -38.45 -22.65
C SER A 97 -2.89 -39.23 -23.61
N TYR A 98 -3.47 -39.84 -24.65
CA TYR A 98 -2.69 -40.59 -25.64
C TYR A 98 -1.72 -39.70 -26.44
N ARG A 99 -2.05 -38.43 -26.72
CA ARG A 99 -1.16 -37.47 -27.39
C ARG A 99 -0.09 -36.94 -26.45
N ARG A 100 -0.43 -36.74 -25.17
CA ARG A 100 0.56 -36.38 -24.13
C ARG A 100 1.65 -37.44 -24.01
N LEU A 101 1.30 -38.72 -24.11
CA LEU A 101 2.28 -39.82 -24.15
C LEU A 101 3.21 -39.77 -25.38
N HIS A 102 2.76 -39.15 -26.47
CA HIS A 102 3.58 -38.89 -27.67
C HIS A 102 4.35 -37.57 -27.59
N GLY A 103 4.27 -36.85 -26.46
CA GLY A 103 5.04 -35.64 -26.19
C GLY A 103 4.35 -34.32 -26.51
N ASP A 104 3.07 -34.32 -26.89
CA ASP A 104 2.29 -33.09 -27.10
C ASP A 104 1.93 -32.45 -25.75
N LEU A 105 2.25 -31.17 -25.58
CA LEU A 105 2.04 -30.45 -24.32
C LEU A 105 0.99 -29.35 -24.44
N ILE A 106 0.83 -28.74 -25.61
CA ILE A 106 -0.06 -27.59 -25.83
C ILE A 106 -0.46 -27.49 -27.31
N TYR A 107 -1.68 -27.03 -27.58
CA TYR A 107 -2.12 -26.62 -28.92
C TYR A 107 -2.51 -25.14 -28.93
N ILE A 108 -2.04 -24.41 -29.94
CA ILE A 108 -2.17 -22.94 -30.04
C ILE A 108 -2.67 -22.59 -31.44
N ASP A 109 -3.69 -21.75 -31.52
CA ASP A 109 -4.13 -21.16 -32.79
C ASP A 109 -3.51 -19.77 -32.95
N VAL A 110 -2.86 -19.56 -34.09
CA VAL A 110 -2.19 -18.30 -34.44
C VAL A 110 -2.80 -17.74 -35.71
N THR A 111 -3.27 -16.50 -35.62
CA THR A 111 -3.68 -15.70 -36.78
C THR A 111 -2.59 -14.69 -37.11
N THR A 112 -2.01 -14.78 -38.30
CA THR A 112 -1.00 -13.83 -38.79
C THR A 112 -1.63 -12.55 -39.33
N LEU A 113 -0.84 -11.47 -39.43
CA LEU A 113 -1.25 -10.21 -40.08
C LEU A 113 -1.42 -10.32 -41.61
N GLU A 114 -1.15 -11.49 -42.16
CA GLU A 114 -1.42 -11.84 -43.56
C GLU A 114 -2.81 -12.46 -43.72
N GLY A 115 -3.53 -12.73 -42.62
CA GLY A 115 -4.84 -13.39 -42.62
C GLY A 115 -4.76 -14.92 -42.56
N ASN A 116 -3.55 -15.50 -42.57
CA ASN A 116 -3.36 -16.95 -42.47
C ASN A 116 -3.54 -17.43 -41.02
N LYS A 117 -4.29 -18.52 -40.85
CA LYS A 117 -4.51 -19.21 -39.57
C LYS A 117 -3.70 -20.50 -39.50
N TYR A 118 -2.97 -20.70 -38.42
CA TYR A 118 -2.14 -21.88 -38.19
C TYR A 118 -2.49 -22.51 -36.84
N CYS A 119 -2.61 -23.83 -36.80
CA CYS A 119 -2.65 -24.59 -35.56
C CYS A 119 -1.24 -25.12 -35.26
N ILE A 120 -0.72 -24.76 -34.09
CA ILE A 120 0.66 -25.05 -33.67
C ILE A 120 0.61 -26.04 -32.51
N THR A 121 1.39 -27.11 -32.64
CA THR A 121 1.64 -28.05 -31.55
C THR A 121 2.95 -27.71 -30.87
N GLY A 122 2.92 -27.51 -29.55
CA GLY A 122 4.11 -27.45 -28.72
C GLY A 122 4.39 -28.81 -28.10
N SER A 123 5.52 -29.41 -28.47
CA SER A 123 6.00 -30.67 -27.90
C SER A 123 7.04 -30.43 -26.81
N SER A 124 7.49 -31.49 -26.15
CA SER A 124 8.61 -31.45 -25.21
C SER A 124 9.93 -30.96 -25.81
N LYS A 125 10.08 -30.88 -27.14
CA LYS A 125 11.35 -30.48 -27.79
C LYS A 125 11.24 -29.26 -28.71
N PHE A 126 10.10 -29.07 -29.36
CA PHE A 126 9.93 -28.06 -30.40
C PHE A 126 8.45 -27.67 -30.59
N PHE A 127 8.25 -26.48 -31.13
CA PHE A 127 6.98 -26.01 -31.68
C PHE A 127 6.96 -26.28 -33.18
N TYR A 128 5.83 -26.77 -33.71
CA TYR A 128 5.66 -27.01 -35.14
C TYR A 128 4.22 -26.76 -35.61
N VAL A 129 4.04 -26.43 -36.89
CA VAL A 129 2.71 -26.28 -37.49
C VAL A 129 2.14 -27.66 -37.82
N ASN A 130 0.98 -27.97 -37.25
CA ASN A 130 0.29 -29.22 -37.51
C ASN A 130 -0.70 -29.09 -38.69
N SER A 131 -1.13 -30.23 -39.23
CA SER A 131 -1.95 -30.31 -40.45
C SER A 131 -3.45 -30.15 -40.19
N SER A 132 -3.84 -29.68 -39.01
CA SER A 132 -5.25 -29.50 -38.63
C SER A 132 -5.94 -28.49 -39.54
N LYS A 133 -7.20 -28.76 -39.88
CA LYS A 133 -8.03 -27.91 -40.74
C LYS A 133 -9.40 -27.70 -40.12
N GLY A 134 -9.72 -26.46 -39.76
CA GLY A 134 -11.01 -26.11 -39.18
C GLY A 134 -11.29 -26.94 -37.93
N SER A 135 -12.34 -27.76 -37.97
CA SER A 135 -12.75 -28.66 -36.88
C SER A 135 -12.07 -30.05 -36.89
N ILE A 136 -11.20 -30.33 -37.86
CA ILE A 136 -10.51 -31.62 -37.98
C ILE A 136 -9.07 -31.47 -37.46
N PHE A 137 -8.77 -32.18 -36.37
CA PHE A 137 -7.43 -32.22 -35.80
C PHE A 137 -6.53 -33.22 -36.53
N ASP A 138 -5.39 -32.76 -37.02
CA ASP A 138 -4.29 -33.60 -37.51
C ASP A 138 -2.98 -33.12 -36.92
N SER A 139 -2.47 -33.90 -35.97
CA SER A 139 -1.23 -33.63 -35.25
C SER A 139 0.06 -33.74 -36.07
N LYS A 140 -0.01 -34.25 -37.32
CA LYS A 140 1.20 -34.43 -38.15
C LYS A 140 1.73 -33.07 -38.63
N PRO A 141 3.05 -32.88 -38.68
CA PRO A 141 3.64 -31.66 -39.22
C PRO A 141 3.21 -31.45 -40.68
N THR A 142 2.75 -30.24 -41.02
CA THR A 142 2.24 -29.92 -42.36
C THR A 142 3.31 -29.99 -43.44
N LYS A 143 4.54 -29.61 -43.10
CA LYS A 143 5.73 -29.65 -43.98
C LYS A 143 6.99 -29.88 -43.14
N GLN A 144 7.95 -30.64 -43.67
CA GLN A 144 9.29 -30.74 -43.10
C GLN A 144 9.95 -29.35 -43.13
N GLY A 145 10.43 -28.85 -41.98
CA GLY A 145 11.11 -27.55 -41.85
C GLY A 145 10.33 -26.42 -41.14
N LEU A 146 9.02 -26.59 -40.91
CA LEU A 146 8.19 -25.68 -40.10
C LEU A 146 8.17 -26.07 -38.62
N GLU A 147 9.37 -26.25 -38.06
CA GLU A 147 9.59 -26.55 -36.64
C GLU A 147 10.69 -25.63 -36.08
N ALA A 148 10.59 -25.28 -34.80
CA ALA A 148 11.61 -24.49 -34.09
C ALA A 148 11.60 -24.84 -32.60
N SER A 149 12.74 -24.65 -31.91
CA SER A 149 12.85 -24.85 -30.46
C SER A 149 12.08 -23.81 -29.63
N THR A 150 11.69 -22.68 -30.22
CA THR A 150 10.92 -21.62 -29.57
C THR A 150 9.74 -21.20 -30.44
N LEU A 151 8.67 -20.73 -29.80
CA LEU A 151 7.49 -20.26 -30.53
C LEU A 151 7.84 -19.05 -31.42
N ILE A 152 8.65 -18.11 -30.91
CA ILE A 152 9.13 -16.96 -31.70
C ILE A 152 9.90 -17.41 -32.96
N GLY A 153 10.77 -18.41 -32.82
CA GLY A 153 11.52 -18.97 -33.94
C GLY A 153 10.61 -19.58 -35.00
N LEU A 154 9.51 -20.22 -34.60
CA LEU A 154 8.50 -20.72 -35.53
C LEU A 154 7.72 -19.57 -36.18
N LEU A 155 7.30 -18.57 -35.41
CA LEU A 155 6.58 -17.39 -35.90
C LEU A 155 7.38 -16.61 -36.96
N GLN A 156 8.69 -16.49 -36.78
CA GLN A 156 9.60 -15.89 -37.77
C GLN A 156 9.74 -16.69 -39.07
N LYS A 157 9.54 -18.02 -39.02
CA LYS A 157 9.55 -18.90 -40.21
C LYS A 157 8.21 -18.86 -40.96
N ILE A 158 7.08 -18.75 -40.26
CA ILE A 158 5.74 -18.81 -40.88
C ILE A 158 5.24 -17.46 -41.40
N SER A 159 5.74 -16.33 -40.89
CA SER A 159 5.32 -14.99 -41.34
C SER A 159 6.50 -14.02 -41.48
N THR A 160 6.65 -13.47 -42.68
CA THR A 160 7.64 -12.43 -42.95
C THR A 160 7.24 -11.09 -42.33
N LYS A 161 5.94 -10.81 -42.22
CA LYS A 161 5.43 -9.63 -41.50
C LYS A 161 5.76 -9.70 -40.01
N PHE A 162 5.58 -10.87 -39.38
CA PHE A 162 5.99 -11.09 -37.99
C PHE A 162 7.50 -10.84 -37.82
N LYS A 163 8.34 -11.40 -38.69
CA LYS A 163 9.80 -11.20 -38.62
C LYS A 163 10.21 -9.73 -38.72
N LYS A 164 9.54 -8.95 -39.59
CA LYS A 164 9.79 -7.51 -39.73
C LYS A 164 9.31 -6.75 -38.48
N GLY A 165 8.05 -6.95 -38.07
CA GLY A 165 7.47 -6.26 -36.92
C GLY A 165 8.18 -6.59 -35.62
N PHE A 166 8.60 -7.85 -35.42
CA PHE A 166 9.36 -8.26 -34.24
C PHE A 166 10.75 -7.64 -34.20
N ARG A 167 11.41 -7.43 -35.35
CA ARG A 167 12.69 -6.71 -35.40
C ARG A 167 12.48 -5.24 -35.04
N GLU A 168 11.48 -4.58 -35.63
CA GLU A 168 11.12 -3.21 -35.32
C GLU A 168 10.78 -3.03 -33.83
N LEU A 169 10.09 -4.00 -33.24
CA LEU A 169 9.79 -4.05 -31.81
C LEU A 169 11.05 -4.14 -30.95
N LEU A 170 12.01 -4.99 -31.32
CA LEU A 170 13.29 -5.11 -30.62
C LEU A 170 14.15 -3.85 -30.78
N ASP A 171 14.20 -3.28 -31.98
CA ASP A 171 14.94 -2.06 -32.27
C ASP A 171 14.37 -0.88 -31.45
N ARG A 172 13.04 -0.78 -31.34
CA ARG A 172 12.39 0.23 -30.50
C ARG A 172 12.66 0.06 -29.01
N ARG A 173 12.71 -1.20 -28.52
CA ARG A 173 13.14 -1.49 -27.14
C ARG A 173 14.60 -1.11 -26.92
N ALA A 174 15.47 -1.35 -27.91
CA ALA A 174 16.89 -1.03 -27.83
C ALA A 174 17.18 0.48 -27.90
N SER A 175 16.34 1.26 -28.61
CA SER A 175 16.46 2.72 -28.68
C SER A 175 15.89 3.46 -27.46
N ALA A 176 14.98 2.82 -26.72
CA ALA A 176 14.42 3.37 -25.49
C ALA A 176 15.48 3.49 -24.39
N HIS A 177 15.31 4.44 -23.47
CA HIS A 177 16.26 4.60 -22.37
C HIS A 177 16.32 3.29 -21.55
N PRO A 178 17.49 2.82 -21.06
CA PRO A 178 17.58 1.53 -20.36
C PRO A 178 16.58 1.38 -19.20
N PHE A 179 16.32 2.48 -18.48
CA PHE A 179 15.34 2.51 -17.38
C PHE A 179 13.89 2.44 -17.82
N GLU A 180 13.55 2.71 -19.08
CA GLU A 180 12.20 2.53 -19.65
C GLU A 180 11.88 1.04 -19.88
N ASN A 181 12.91 0.22 -20.07
CA ASN A 181 12.79 -1.23 -20.23
C ASN A 181 12.72 -2.00 -18.90
N VAL A 182 12.99 -1.36 -17.76
CA VAL A 182 13.03 -2.03 -16.45
C VAL A 182 11.69 -1.91 -15.73
N GLN A 183 10.99 -3.02 -15.53
CA GLN A 183 9.73 -3.02 -14.79
C GLN A 183 9.93 -2.61 -13.31
N SER A 184 9.08 -1.71 -12.80
CA SER A 184 8.97 -1.45 -11.36
C SER A 184 8.38 -2.67 -10.66
N LEU A 185 8.98 -3.07 -9.53
CA LEU A 185 8.51 -4.23 -8.75
C LEU A 185 7.24 -3.96 -7.96
N LEU A 186 6.90 -2.68 -7.74
CA LEU A 186 5.65 -2.27 -7.11
C LEU A 186 4.85 -1.39 -8.09
N PRO A 187 3.53 -1.64 -8.23
CA PRO A 187 2.68 -0.85 -9.11
C PRO A 187 2.44 0.54 -8.55
N VAL A 188 2.42 1.54 -9.43
CA VAL A 188 1.99 2.91 -9.09
C VAL A 188 0.50 3.04 -9.37
N THR A 189 -0.26 3.50 -8.39
CA THR A 189 -1.67 3.82 -8.57
C THR A 189 -1.81 5.22 -9.16
N SER A 190 -2.38 5.32 -10.37
CA SER A 190 -2.73 6.61 -10.97
C SER A 190 -4.19 6.93 -10.71
N TRP A 191 -4.46 8.15 -10.23
CA TRP A 191 -5.83 8.63 -10.07
C TRP A 191 -6.43 9.16 -11.39
N LEU A 192 -5.62 9.35 -12.43
CA LEU A 192 -6.06 9.76 -13.76
C LEU A 192 -5.86 8.64 -14.78
N GLY A 193 -6.88 8.42 -15.63
CA GLY A 193 -6.81 7.55 -16.79
C GLY A 193 -7.07 8.31 -18.09
N ALA A 194 -6.69 7.70 -19.21
CA ALA A 194 -6.78 8.33 -20.53
C ALA A 194 -8.23 8.70 -20.91
N PHE A 195 -8.39 9.85 -21.59
CA PHE A 195 -9.64 10.31 -22.16
C PHE A 195 -9.42 10.83 -23.61
N PRO A 196 -10.33 10.58 -24.56
CA PRO A 196 -11.52 9.74 -24.44
C PRO A 196 -11.15 8.29 -24.13
N VAL A 197 -12.03 7.61 -23.38
CA VAL A 197 -11.81 6.21 -23.01
C VAL A 197 -11.70 5.38 -24.29
N PRO A 198 -10.63 4.60 -24.48
CA PRO A 198 -10.48 3.78 -25.68
C PRO A 198 -11.66 2.84 -25.85
N GLU A 199 -12.20 2.74 -27.07
CA GLU A 199 -13.28 1.79 -27.37
C GLU A 199 -12.88 0.36 -27.02
N HIS A 200 -13.81 -0.38 -26.40
CA HIS A 200 -13.60 -1.77 -26.06
C HIS A 200 -13.59 -2.65 -27.32
N ARG A 201 -12.39 -2.98 -27.81
CA ARG A 201 -12.21 -3.80 -29.02
C ARG A 201 -12.18 -5.29 -28.70
N ARG A 202 -12.49 -6.12 -29.72
CA ARG A 202 -12.33 -7.58 -29.64
C ARG A 202 -10.85 -7.92 -29.45
N ASP A 203 -10.57 -8.64 -28.39
CA ASP A 203 -9.25 -9.16 -28.06
C ASP A 203 -9.42 -10.58 -27.51
N GLU A 204 -9.00 -11.56 -28.32
CA GLU A 204 -9.11 -12.99 -27.99
C GLU A 204 -8.14 -13.38 -26.87
N ALA A 205 -6.96 -12.73 -26.79
CA ALA A 205 -5.97 -13.00 -25.76
C ALA A 205 -6.45 -12.50 -24.40
N ARG A 206 -7.04 -11.29 -24.34
CA ARG A 206 -7.64 -10.76 -23.11
C ARG A 206 -8.77 -11.66 -22.58
N ALA A 207 -9.63 -12.16 -23.46
CA ALA A 207 -10.73 -13.05 -23.07
C ALA A 207 -10.19 -14.36 -22.48
N GLU A 208 -9.18 -14.95 -23.11
CA GLU A 208 -8.53 -16.16 -22.62
C GLU A 208 -7.77 -15.95 -21.30
N ASP A 209 -6.99 -14.86 -21.20
CA ASP A 209 -6.22 -14.54 -19.99
C ASP A 209 -7.14 -14.33 -18.78
N SER A 210 -8.36 -13.81 -18.99
CA SER A 210 -9.37 -13.68 -17.92
C SER A 210 -9.81 -15.02 -17.33
N VAL A 211 -9.82 -16.09 -18.14
CA VAL A 211 -10.18 -17.44 -17.68
C VAL A 211 -8.99 -18.10 -16.98
N VAL A 212 -7.75 -17.83 -17.42
CA VAL A 212 -6.53 -18.33 -16.78
C VAL A 212 -6.29 -17.70 -15.40
N LEU A 213 -6.74 -16.46 -15.19
CA LEU A 213 -6.70 -15.76 -13.90
C LEU A 213 -7.74 -16.27 -12.88
N SER A 214 -8.52 -17.30 -13.21
CA SER A 214 -9.51 -17.87 -12.30
C SER A 214 -8.83 -18.53 -11.09
N TYR A 215 -9.11 -17.99 -9.90
CA TYR A 215 -8.71 -18.53 -8.61
C TYR A 215 -9.11 -20.02 -8.52
N GLY A 216 -8.16 -20.90 -8.23
CA GLY A 216 -8.40 -22.35 -8.08
C GLY A 216 -8.09 -23.23 -9.30
N THR A 217 -7.73 -22.65 -10.45
CA THR A 217 -7.27 -23.40 -11.65
C THR A 217 -5.76 -23.42 -11.84
N GLU A 218 -5.00 -22.81 -10.92
CA GLU A 218 -3.56 -22.89 -10.93
C GLU A 218 -3.14 -24.37 -10.87
N LEU A 219 -2.31 -24.79 -11.83
CA LEU A 219 -1.76 -26.14 -11.85
C LEU A 219 -1.22 -26.44 -10.45
N ILE A 220 -1.70 -27.54 -9.85
CA ILE A 220 -1.21 -28.13 -8.61
C ILE A 220 0.26 -28.55 -8.84
N GLY A 221 1.16 -27.59 -8.99
CA GLY A 221 2.59 -27.74 -8.87
C GLY A 221 3.00 -27.40 -7.44
N MET A 222 4.32 -27.35 -7.19
CA MET A 222 4.81 -26.87 -5.89
C MET A 222 4.36 -25.41 -5.72
N GLN A 223 3.35 -25.20 -4.88
CA GLN A 223 2.95 -23.89 -4.42
C GLN A 223 4.15 -23.25 -3.73
N ARG A 224 4.37 -21.97 -4.00
CA ARG A 224 5.52 -21.24 -3.45
C ARG A 224 5.40 -21.22 -1.93
N ASP A 225 6.46 -21.53 -1.21
CA ASP A 225 6.49 -21.38 0.24
C ASP A 225 7.08 -20.02 0.58
N TRP A 226 6.21 -19.03 0.80
CA TRP A 226 6.62 -17.67 1.09
C TRP A 226 7.39 -17.54 2.39
N ASN A 227 7.04 -18.35 3.39
CA ASN A 227 7.70 -18.30 4.68
C ASN A 227 9.11 -18.88 4.56
N GLU A 228 9.25 -20.08 3.97
CA GLU A 228 10.56 -20.70 3.78
C GLU A 228 11.49 -19.82 2.95
N GLU A 229 11.01 -19.23 1.85
CA GLU A 229 11.81 -18.32 1.05
C GLU A 229 12.25 -17.07 1.82
N LEU A 230 11.36 -16.48 2.63
CA LEU A 230 11.69 -15.31 3.44
C LEU A 230 12.74 -15.65 4.50
N GLN A 231 12.55 -16.75 5.24
CA GLN A 231 13.46 -17.13 6.32
C GLN A 231 14.81 -17.61 5.77
N SER A 232 14.82 -18.36 4.67
CA SER A 232 16.04 -18.71 3.94
C SER A 232 16.82 -17.45 3.54
N CYS A 233 16.15 -16.39 3.09
CA CYS A 233 16.81 -15.11 2.80
C CYS A 233 17.34 -14.43 4.07
N GLN A 234 16.64 -14.53 5.21
CA GLN A 234 17.10 -13.98 6.49
C GLN A 234 18.35 -14.70 7.00
N GLU A 235 18.47 -16.00 6.75
CA GLU A 235 19.58 -16.87 7.17
C GLU A 235 20.85 -16.75 6.33
N PHE A 236 20.81 -15.98 5.24
CA PHE A 236 22.01 -15.77 4.44
C PHE A 236 23.15 -15.18 5.29
N PRO A 237 24.40 -15.63 5.04
CA PRO A 237 25.58 -14.97 5.59
C PRO A 237 25.52 -13.46 5.31
N HIS A 238 26.08 -12.69 6.23
CA HIS A 238 26.03 -11.22 6.21
C HIS A 238 27.30 -10.59 6.82
N GLY A 239 28.36 -11.39 6.94
CA GLY A 239 29.61 -10.97 7.59
C GLY A 239 30.43 -10.04 6.70
N ASN A 240 30.35 -10.22 5.37
CA ASN A 240 31.00 -9.32 4.41
C ASN A 240 30.00 -8.46 3.61
N PRO A 241 30.43 -7.35 2.98
CA PRO A 241 29.52 -6.47 2.24
C PRO A 241 28.80 -7.16 1.06
N GLN A 242 29.47 -8.07 0.34
CA GLN A 242 28.87 -8.77 -0.80
C GLN A 242 27.74 -9.70 -0.36
N GLU A 243 27.93 -10.38 0.76
CA GLU A 243 26.93 -11.20 1.45
C GLU A 243 25.72 -10.36 1.88
N ARG A 244 25.95 -9.20 2.50
CA ARG A 244 24.86 -8.27 2.85
C ARG A 244 24.06 -7.81 1.64
N ILE A 245 24.73 -7.51 0.53
CA ILE A 245 24.08 -7.12 -0.73
C ILE A 245 23.23 -8.27 -1.28
N LEU A 246 23.79 -9.49 -1.34
CA LEU A 246 23.06 -10.67 -1.83
C LEU A 246 21.82 -10.95 -0.96
N ARG A 247 21.98 -10.89 0.37
CA ARG A 247 20.91 -11.02 1.35
C ARG A 247 19.84 -9.95 1.19
N GLY A 248 20.24 -8.68 1.10
CA GLY A 248 19.33 -7.57 0.89
C GLY A 248 18.54 -7.71 -0.42
N ARG A 249 19.21 -8.07 -1.52
CA ARG A 249 18.59 -8.29 -2.83
C ARG A 249 17.57 -9.41 -2.79
N ALA A 250 17.91 -10.53 -2.16
CA ALA A 250 17.02 -11.68 -2.03
C ALA A 250 15.78 -11.33 -1.18
N ARG A 251 15.98 -10.73 0.00
CA ARG A 251 14.89 -10.27 0.89
C ARG A 251 13.96 -9.30 0.17
N TYR A 252 14.50 -8.26 -0.46
CA TYR A 252 13.69 -7.26 -1.17
C TYR A 252 12.83 -7.88 -2.27
N LYS A 253 13.43 -8.74 -3.11
CA LYS A 253 12.70 -9.41 -4.21
C LYS A 253 11.58 -10.32 -3.69
N VAL A 254 11.86 -11.17 -2.70
CA VAL A 254 10.85 -12.08 -2.13
C VAL A 254 9.70 -11.30 -1.52
N THR A 255 9.98 -10.21 -0.78
CA THR A 255 8.90 -9.38 -0.21
C THR A 255 8.07 -8.67 -1.27
N CYS A 256 8.68 -8.12 -2.34
CA CYS A 256 7.92 -7.51 -3.44
C CYS A 256 7.02 -8.53 -4.15
N ASP A 257 7.54 -9.73 -4.45
CA ASP A 257 6.76 -10.81 -5.05
C ASP A 257 5.60 -11.25 -4.15
N PHE A 258 5.83 -11.33 -2.83
CA PHE A 258 4.80 -11.64 -1.83
C PHE A 258 3.70 -10.59 -1.84
N VAL A 259 4.05 -9.30 -1.89
CA VAL A 259 3.08 -8.21 -1.94
C VAL A 259 2.22 -8.30 -3.21
N ASP A 260 2.79 -8.54 -4.39
CA ASP A 260 2.02 -8.72 -5.63
C ASP A 260 1.05 -9.92 -5.56
N ALA A 261 1.50 -11.05 -5.00
CA ALA A 261 0.65 -12.21 -4.78
C ALA A 261 -0.47 -11.94 -3.76
N ALA A 262 -0.16 -11.24 -2.66
CA ALA A 262 -1.12 -10.86 -1.63
C ALA A 262 -2.18 -9.89 -2.17
N VAL A 263 -1.81 -8.95 -3.04
CA VAL A 263 -2.77 -8.04 -3.69
C VAL A 263 -3.78 -8.81 -4.52
N LYS A 264 -3.31 -9.75 -5.35
CA LYS A 264 -4.18 -10.61 -6.17
C LYS A 264 -5.10 -11.46 -5.30
N GLY A 265 -4.54 -12.12 -4.27
CA GLY A 265 -5.33 -12.92 -3.34
C GLY A 265 -6.40 -12.11 -2.60
N ALA A 266 -6.07 -10.93 -2.09
CA ALA A 266 -7.02 -10.05 -1.39
C ALA A 266 -8.16 -9.57 -2.30
N VAL A 267 -7.86 -9.22 -3.56
CA VAL A 267 -8.89 -8.87 -4.56
C VAL A 267 -9.79 -10.09 -4.85
N GLY A 268 -9.22 -11.29 -4.94
CA GLY A 268 -9.97 -12.54 -5.08
C GLY A 268 -10.89 -12.86 -3.91
N VAL A 269 -10.44 -12.62 -2.68
CA VAL A 269 -11.24 -12.78 -1.46
C VAL A 269 -12.42 -11.82 -1.46
N ILE A 270 -12.19 -10.54 -1.73
CA ILE A 270 -13.25 -9.50 -1.73
C ILE A 270 -14.26 -9.75 -2.86
N ASN A 271 -13.80 -10.17 -4.04
CA ASN A 271 -14.67 -10.52 -5.16
C ASN A 271 -15.31 -11.92 -5.00
N ARG A 272 -15.19 -12.56 -3.83
CA ARG A 272 -15.79 -13.87 -3.50
C ARG A 272 -15.37 -15.00 -4.44
N CYS A 273 -14.19 -14.86 -5.06
CA CYS A 273 -13.61 -15.88 -5.94
C CYS A 273 -12.84 -16.95 -5.15
N ILE A 274 -12.45 -16.64 -3.90
CA ILE A 274 -11.77 -17.56 -2.99
C ILE A 274 -12.74 -17.90 -1.85
N PRO A 275 -13.11 -19.18 -1.64
CA PRO A 275 -13.98 -19.58 -0.55
C PRO A 275 -13.24 -19.53 0.81
N PRO A 276 -13.96 -19.24 1.91
CA PRO A 276 -13.38 -19.29 3.25
C PRO A 276 -13.12 -20.73 3.71
N ILE A 277 -12.13 -20.92 4.59
CA ILE A 277 -11.80 -22.20 5.22
C ILE A 277 -12.81 -22.55 6.32
N ASN A 278 -13.33 -21.53 7.00
CA ASN A 278 -14.30 -21.61 8.08
C ASN A 278 -15.66 -21.01 7.64
N PRO A 279 -16.38 -21.63 6.69
CA PRO A 279 -17.63 -21.09 6.16
C PRO A 279 -18.81 -21.09 7.16
N THR A 280 -18.64 -21.75 8.32
CA THR A 280 -19.65 -21.81 9.38
C THR A 280 -19.60 -20.59 10.31
N ASP A 281 -18.48 -19.89 10.33
CA ASP A 281 -18.29 -18.71 11.18
C ASP A 281 -18.93 -17.49 10.51
N PRO A 282 -19.22 -16.41 11.26
CA PRO A 282 -19.71 -15.17 10.67
C PRO A 282 -18.73 -14.61 9.61
N GLU A 283 -19.25 -13.90 8.60
CA GLU A 283 -18.42 -13.41 7.47
C GLU A 283 -17.23 -12.54 7.91
N CYS A 284 -17.37 -11.83 9.03
CA CYS A 284 -16.30 -11.01 9.61
C CYS A 284 -15.11 -11.82 10.16
N PHE A 285 -15.32 -13.09 10.52
CA PHE A 285 -14.30 -14.00 11.03
C PHE A 285 -13.82 -15.00 9.97
N HIS A 286 -14.28 -14.87 8.73
CA HIS A 286 -13.82 -15.72 7.65
C HIS A 286 -12.31 -15.57 7.43
N MET A 287 -11.68 -16.73 7.38
CA MET A 287 -10.27 -16.96 7.10
C MET A 287 -10.15 -17.59 5.71
N TYR A 288 -9.19 -17.12 4.92
CA TYR A 288 -8.99 -17.59 3.55
C TYR A 288 -7.52 -17.97 3.34
N VAL A 289 -7.27 -18.98 2.50
CA VAL A 289 -5.91 -19.31 2.05
C VAL A 289 -5.88 -19.40 0.55
N HIS A 290 -4.92 -18.72 -0.05
CA HIS A 290 -4.66 -18.80 -1.48
C HIS A 290 -3.17 -18.58 -1.75
N ASN A 291 -2.57 -19.42 -2.61
CA ASN A 291 -1.14 -19.38 -2.95
C ASN A 291 -0.22 -19.36 -1.71
N ASN A 292 -0.53 -20.19 -0.69
CA ASN A 292 0.17 -20.24 0.61
C ASN A 292 0.25 -18.91 1.37
N ILE A 293 -0.72 -18.02 1.14
CA ILE A 293 -0.90 -16.79 1.90
C ILE A 293 -2.22 -16.91 2.66
N PHE A 294 -2.16 -16.57 3.94
CA PHE A 294 -3.30 -16.46 4.82
C PHE A 294 -3.93 -15.07 4.70
N PHE A 295 -5.24 -14.99 4.55
CA PHE A 295 -5.99 -13.74 4.47
C PHE A 295 -7.12 -13.70 5.51
N SER A 296 -7.27 -12.54 6.15
CA SER A 296 -8.41 -12.24 7.02
C SER A 296 -8.86 -10.80 6.83
N PHE A 297 -10.14 -10.54 7.10
CA PHE A 297 -10.60 -9.16 7.24
C PHE A 297 -10.09 -8.59 8.55
N ALA A 298 -9.69 -7.31 8.54
CA ALA A 298 -9.37 -6.61 9.77
C ALA A 298 -10.68 -6.28 10.52
N VAL A 299 -11.10 -7.17 11.42
CA VAL A 299 -12.25 -7.01 12.31
C VAL A 299 -11.83 -7.18 13.77
N ASP A 300 -12.53 -6.51 14.70
CA ASP A 300 -12.25 -6.55 16.13
C ASP A 300 -12.48 -7.97 16.70
N ALA A 301 -11.53 -8.46 17.50
CA ALA A 301 -11.67 -9.72 18.23
C ALA A 301 -12.65 -9.59 19.42
N ASP A 302 -12.86 -8.38 19.94
CA ASP A 302 -13.74 -8.12 21.08
C ASP A 302 -15.24 -8.09 20.69
N TYR A 303 -15.59 -8.31 19.41
CA TYR A 303 -16.97 -8.46 18.93
C TYR A 303 -17.72 -9.63 19.62
N GLU A 304 -16.99 -10.62 20.17
CA GLU A 304 -17.55 -11.71 20.98
C GLU A 304 -18.12 -11.26 22.34
N TYR A 305 -17.70 -10.11 22.86
CA TYR A 305 -18.17 -9.59 24.14
C TYR A 305 -19.40 -8.69 23.98
N ILE A 306 -19.51 -7.98 22.85
CA ILE A 306 -20.67 -7.11 22.57
C ILE A 306 -21.90 -7.95 22.14
N SER A 307 -21.68 -9.11 21.53
CA SER A 307 -22.77 -10.00 21.08
C SER A 307 -23.38 -10.88 22.19
N LYS A 308 -22.77 -10.95 23.39
CA LYS A 308 -23.28 -11.77 24.51
C LYS A 308 -24.39 -11.11 25.34
N ASP A 309 -24.62 -9.81 25.18
CA ASP A 309 -25.75 -9.10 25.81
C ASP A 309 -27.03 -9.10 24.95
N HIS A 310 -27.05 -9.85 23.85
CA HIS A 310 -28.26 -10.09 23.07
C HIS A 310 -28.71 -11.55 23.19
N LYS A 311 -29.44 -11.85 24.25
CA LYS A 311 -30.39 -12.97 24.22
C LYS A 311 -31.62 -12.51 23.42
N PRO A 312 -31.95 -13.15 22.29
CA PRO A 312 -33.24 -12.95 21.67
C PRO A 312 -34.28 -13.72 22.50
N ASP A 313 -35.19 -13.02 23.16
CA ASP A 313 -36.38 -13.63 23.73
C ASP A 313 -37.30 -14.12 22.58
N CYS A 314 -37.03 -15.33 22.11
CA CYS A 314 -37.92 -16.08 21.25
C CYS A 314 -38.71 -17.08 22.11
N GLN A 315 -39.81 -16.62 22.71
CA GLN A 315 -40.88 -17.53 23.13
C GLN A 315 -41.96 -17.55 22.05
N ASN A 316 -41.99 -18.63 21.27
CA ASN A 316 -43.18 -19.03 20.52
C ASN A 316 -43.58 -20.44 20.97
N GLY A 317 -44.70 -20.53 21.68
CA GLY A 317 -45.30 -21.79 22.11
C GLY A 317 -46.78 -21.60 22.39
N SER A 318 -47.61 -21.61 21.34
CA SER A 318 -49.05 -21.82 21.48
C SER A 318 -49.36 -23.30 21.27
N SER A 319 -49.82 -23.98 22.31
CA SER A 319 -50.95 -24.92 22.21
C SER A 319 -51.49 -25.34 23.59
N ARG A 320 -52.77 -25.02 23.84
CA ARG A 320 -53.73 -25.57 24.85
C ARG A 320 -53.35 -25.40 26.35
N SER A 321 -54.23 -25.07 27.29
CA SER A 321 -55.68 -24.85 27.33
C SER A 321 -56.05 -24.11 28.63
N THR A 322 -57.30 -23.58 28.64
CA THR A 322 -58.16 -23.28 29.81
C THR A 322 -57.83 -22.08 30.71
N LYS A 323 -58.57 -20.98 30.50
CA LYS A 323 -58.85 -19.92 31.48
C LYS A 323 -60.10 -20.27 32.29
N VAL A 324 -60.01 -20.10 33.61
CA VAL A 324 -61.06 -19.79 34.62
C VAL A 324 -60.28 -19.11 35.76
N SER A 325 -60.58 -17.97 36.40
CA SER A 325 -61.68 -16.98 36.44
C SER A 325 -61.15 -15.71 37.15
N SER A 326 -61.83 -14.58 36.90
CA SER A 326 -61.75 -13.19 37.42
C SER A 326 -61.93 -13.05 38.97
N PRO A 327 -62.04 -11.84 39.60
CA PRO A 327 -61.91 -10.44 39.13
C PRO A 327 -61.26 -9.40 40.12
N ASP A 328 -61.20 -8.13 39.68
CA ASP A 328 -61.50 -6.87 40.42
C ASP A 328 -60.44 -5.97 41.15
N VAL A 329 -60.38 -4.74 40.60
CA VAL A 329 -60.51 -3.40 41.25
C VAL A 329 -59.31 -2.70 41.91
N ILE A 330 -58.80 -1.70 41.16
CA ILE A 330 -58.55 -0.27 41.50
C ILE A 330 -57.97 0.08 42.89
N THR A 331 -56.75 0.65 42.91
CA THR A 331 -56.46 2.01 43.45
C THR A 331 -55.02 2.48 43.13
N LYS A 332 -54.91 3.67 42.50
CA LYS A 332 -53.76 4.62 42.54
C LYS A 332 -53.88 5.50 43.81
N PRO A 333 -52.89 6.27 44.32
CA PRO A 333 -51.94 7.22 43.66
C PRO A 333 -50.50 7.17 44.25
N ASP A 334 -49.45 7.95 43.94
CA ASP A 334 -49.07 9.01 42.99
C ASP A 334 -47.53 9.17 43.02
N HIS A 335 -47.00 9.89 42.03
CA HIS A 335 -45.69 10.57 41.91
C HIS A 335 -44.52 9.94 41.13
N ASP A 336 -44.33 10.57 39.95
CA ASP A 336 -43.11 11.03 39.28
C ASP A 336 -41.98 10.04 38.97
N GLU A 337 -41.85 9.73 37.67
CA GLU A 337 -40.53 9.59 37.04
C GLU A 337 -40.58 9.98 35.55
N SER A 338 -39.63 10.82 35.19
CA SER A 338 -39.31 11.34 33.86
C SER A 338 -38.96 10.23 32.87
N ALA A 339 -39.57 10.26 31.69
CA ALA A 339 -39.25 9.38 30.59
C ALA A 339 -37.85 9.66 30.03
N GLU A 340 -36.95 8.68 30.15
CA GLU A 340 -35.74 8.61 29.34
C GLU A 340 -36.08 8.15 27.91
N VAL A 341 -35.71 8.98 26.95
CA VAL A 341 -35.76 8.68 25.52
C VAL A 341 -34.49 7.90 25.19
N VAL A 342 -34.64 6.65 24.76
CA VAL A 342 -33.52 5.82 24.28
C VAL A 342 -32.98 6.42 22.98
N ASP A 343 -31.76 6.93 23.04
CA ASP A 343 -31.06 7.61 21.93
C ASP A 343 -30.37 6.59 21.01
N SER A 344 -30.94 6.40 19.83
CA SER A 344 -30.40 5.54 18.76
C SER A 344 -29.12 6.09 18.09
N LYS A 345 -28.56 7.21 18.58
CA LYS A 345 -27.28 7.75 18.09
C LYS A 345 -26.03 7.11 18.72
N SER A 346 -26.17 6.31 19.78
CA SER A 346 -25.04 5.73 20.50
C SER A 346 -24.41 4.50 19.83
N GLU A 347 -25.19 3.75 19.05
CA GLU A 347 -24.74 2.48 18.42
C GLU A 347 -23.80 2.69 17.23
N GLU A 348 -24.09 3.63 16.31
CA GLU A 348 -23.22 3.93 15.16
C GLU A 348 -21.87 4.53 15.59
N ALA A 349 -21.86 5.35 16.65
CA ALA A 349 -20.63 5.94 17.19
C ALA A 349 -19.72 4.86 17.83
N GLN A 350 -20.28 3.89 18.54
CA GLN A 350 -19.49 2.78 19.13
C GLN A 350 -18.92 1.84 18.07
N ILE A 351 -19.69 1.54 17.01
CA ILE A 351 -19.25 0.68 15.90
C ILE A 351 -18.10 1.35 15.12
N THR A 352 -18.20 2.66 14.87
CA THR A 352 -17.16 3.41 14.13
C THR A 352 -15.86 3.57 14.93
N ASP A 353 -15.93 3.64 16.26
CA ASP A 353 -14.74 3.66 17.12
C ASP A 353 -14.04 2.28 17.20
N SER A 354 -14.81 1.18 17.26
CA SER A 354 -14.27 -0.20 17.23
C SER A 354 -13.57 -0.53 15.89
N GLU A 355 -14.11 -0.08 14.75
CA GLU A 355 -13.45 -0.29 13.46
C GLU A 355 -12.12 0.48 13.37
N GLN A 356 -12.08 1.72 13.85
CA GLN A 356 -10.87 2.53 13.85
C GLN A 356 -9.76 1.92 14.71
N ALA A 357 -10.12 1.39 15.89
CA ALA A 357 -9.22 0.67 16.77
C ALA A 357 -8.63 -0.57 16.07
N THR A 358 -9.47 -1.36 15.42
CA THR A 358 -9.06 -2.53 14.63
C THR A 358 -8.10 -2.17 13.51
N TYR A 359 -8.42 -1.10 12.78
CA TYR A 359 -7.59 -0.63 11.67
C TYR A 359 -6.26 -0.08 12.17
N ALA A 360 -6.23 0.56 13.34
CA ALA A 360 -5.01 0.99 14.00
C ALA A 360 -4.18 -0.22 14.44
N SER A 361 -4.80 -1.25 15.01
CA SER A 361 -4.16 -2.50 15.42
C SER A 361 -3.42 -3.17 14.25
N ALA A 362 -4.09 -3.40 13.11
CA ALA A 362 -3.46 -3.99 11.93
C ALA A 362 -2.27 -3.14 11.42
N ASN A 363 -2.39 -1.80 11.41
CA ASN A 363 -1.27 -0.94 11.02
C ASN A 363 -0.11 -1.01 12.01
N ASN A 364 -0.39 -1.10 13.30
CA ASN A 364 0.65 -1.21 14.32
C ASN A 364 1.34 -2.57 14.25
N ASP A 365 0.60 -3.66 13.99
CA ASP A 365 1.16 -5.00 13.80
C ASP A 365 2.12 -5.06 12.60
N LEU A 366 1.74 -4.45 11.46
CA LEU A 366 2.64 -4.33 10.31
C LEU A 366 3.91 -3.53 10.65
N LYS A 367 3.79 -2.44 11.41
CA LYS A 367 4.94 -1.64 11.86
C LYS A 367 5.81 -2.41 12.85
N GLY A 368 5.21 -3.15 13.78
CA GLY A 368 5.92 -3.99 14.74
C GLY A 368 6.68 -5.12 14.07
N THR A 369 6.03 -5.81 13.12
CA THR A 369 6.65 -6.82 12.26
C THR A 369 7.86 -6.25 11.53
N LYS A 370 7.73 -5.05 10.94
CA LYS A 370 8.84 -4.35 10.29
C LYS A 370 9.97 -4.02 11.27
N ALA A 371 9.65 -3.50 12.47
CA ALA A 371 10.65 -3.15 13.47
C ALA A 371 11.47 -4.36 13.94
N TYR A 372 10.83 -5.50 14.20
CA TYR A 372 11.52 -6.74 14.54
C TYR A 372 12.32 -7.32 13.35
N GLN A 373 11.84 -7.17 12.11
CA GLN A 373 12.59 -7.55 10.90
C GLN A 373 13.86 -6.70 10.70
N GLU A 374 13.82 -5.42 11.10
CA GLU A 374 14.96 -4.49 11.05
C GLU A 374 15.91 -4.68 12.25
N ALA A 375 15.41 -5.13 13.40
CA ALA A 375 16.24 -5.53 14.55
C ALA A 375 17.13 -6.76 14.24
N ASP A 376 16.71 -7.60 13.29
CA ASP A 376 17.52 -8.64 12.63
C ASP A 376 18.21 -9.62 13.60
N VAL A 377 17.49 -10.05 14.63
CA VAL A 377 17.99 -11.00 15.65
C VAL A 377 18.10 -12.41 15.09
N SER A 378 19.24 -13.07 15.33
CA SER A 378 19.48 -14.44 14.85
C SER A 378 18.54 -15.44 15.52
N GLY A 379 17.89 -16.29 14.72
CA GLY A 379 17.01 -17.34 15.21
C GLY A 379 15.67 -16.85 15.76
N LEU A 380 15.31 -15.58 15.55
CA LEU A 380 13.98 -15.00 15.79
C LEU A 380 13.40 -14.53 14.46
N TYR A 381 12.25 -15.09 14.08
CA TYR A 381 11.67 -14.93 12.75
C TYR A 381 10.28 -14.31 12.81
N ASN A 382 9.91 -13.64 11.73
CA ASN A 382 8.62 -12.97 11.57
C ASN A 382 7.97 -13.37 10.25
N LEU A 383 6.67 -13.11 10.11
CA LEU A 383 5.93 -13.38 8.89
C LEU A 383 6.11 -12.27 7.85
N ALA A 384 5.96 -12.64 6.58
CA ALA A 384 5.67 -11.66 5.54
C ALA A 384 4.25 -11.11 5.79
N MET A 385 4.09 -9.79 5.75
CA MET A 385 2.80 -9.15 6.01
C MET A 385 2.53 -8.00 5.04
N ALA A 386 1.30 -7.94 4.53
CA ALA A 386 0.78 -6.84 3.74
C ALA A 386 -0.66 -6.51 4.15
N ILE A 387 -1.04 -5.23 4.05
CA ILE A 387 -2.40 -4.75 4.30
C ILE A 387 -2.93 -4.17 2.99
N ILE A 388 -4.08 -4.64 2.56
CA ILE A 388 -4.71 -4.25 1.31
C ILE A 388 -6.08 -3.62 1.61
N ASP A 389 -6.22 -2.33 1.29
CA ASP A 389 -7.51 -1.63 1.29
C ASP A 389 -8.13 -1.73 -0.13
N TYR A 390 -9.28 -2.37 -0.28
CA TYR A 390 -9.98 -2.50 -1.57
C TYR A 390 -11.51 -2.58 -1.38
N ARG A 391 -12.27 -1.84 -2.20
CA ARG A 391 -13.76 -1.76 -2.12
C ARG A 391 -14.31 -1.52 -0.71
N GLY A 392 -13.65 -0.67 0.05
CA GLY A 392 -14.04 -0.38 1.44
C GLY A 392 -13.55 -1.40 2.47
N HIS A 393 -13.16 -2.61 2.07
CA HIS A 393 -12.62 -3.62 2.97
C HIS A 393 -11.13 -3.45 3.21
N ARG A 394 -10.66 -3.85 4.39
CA ARG A 394 -9.25 -4.03 4.70
C ARG A 394 -8.98 -5.51 4.91
N VAL A 395 -8.06 -6.05 4.12
CA VAL A 395 -7.59 -7.43 4.23
C VAL A 395 -6.16 -7.43 4.72
N VAL A 396 -5.88 -8.23 5.74
CA VAL A 396 -4.54 -8.54 6.22
C VAL A 396 -4.09 -9.83 5.54
N ALA A 397 -2.92 -9.80 4.91
CA ALA A 397 -2.30 -10.93 4.25
C ALA A 397 -1.00 -11.30 4.95
N GLN A 398 -0.84 -12.56 5.34
CA GLN A 398 0.31 -13.07 6.09
C GLN A 398 0.83 -14.38 5.49
N SER A 399 2.15 -14.60 5.54
CA SER A 399 2.72 -15.93 5.24
C SER A 399 2.31 -16.96 6.30
N ILE A 400 2.27 -18.24 5.94
CA ILE A 400 1.82 -19.31 6.84
C ILE A 400 3.01 -19.89 7.60
N ILE A 401 2.85 -20.13 8.91
CA ILE A 401 3.83 -20.88 9.70
C ILE A 401 3.74 -22.37 9.36
N PRO A 402 4.86 -23.03 9.02
CA PRO A 402 4.87 -24.46 8.74
C PRO A 402 4.30 -25.29 9.90
N GLY A 403 3.37 -26.20 9.62
CA GLY A 403 2.80 -27.16 10.58
C GLY A 403 1.60 -26.67 11.40
N ILE A 404 1.24 -25.38 11.34
CA ILE A 404 0.14 -24.84 12.14
C ILE A 404 -1.24 -25.33 11.65
N LEU A 405 -1.43 -25.45 10.34
CA LEU A 405 -2.68 -25.92 9.73
C LEU A 405 -2.85 -27.45 9.78
N GLN A 406 -1.75 -28.19 9.97
CA GLN A 406 -1.73 -29.66 9.98
C GLN A 406 -2.03 -30.23 11.38
N GLY A 407 -2.04 -29.39 12.41
CA GLY A 407 -2.31 -29.81 13.79
C GLY A 407 -1.10 -30.45 14.50
N ASP A 408 0.06 -30.53 13.85
CA ASP A 408 1.24 -31.26 14.36
C ASP A 408 1.95 -30.53 15.52
N LYS A 409 1.73 -29.22 15.69
CA LYS A 409 2.32 -28.40 16.78
C LYS A 409 1.37 -27.32 17.34
N SER A 410 0.05 -27.49 17.21
CA SER A 410 -0.98 -26.47 17.48
C SER A 410 -1.04 -25.93 18.92
N ASP A 411 -0.37 -26.57 19.88
CA ASP A 411 -0.35 -26.20 21.31
C ASP A 411 0.95 -25.52 21.80
N SER A 412 1.89 -25.18 20.91
CA SER A 412 3.23 -24.70 21.32
C SER A 412 3.37 -23.18 21.49
N LEU A 413 2.39 -22.52 22.13
CA LEU A 413 2.60 -21.15 22.60
C LEU A 413 3.73 -21.17 23.65
N LEU A 414 4.89 -20.63 23.30
CA LEU A 414 6.08 -20.62 24.17
C LEU A 414 6.31 -19.28 24.85
N TYR A 415 5.69 -18.21 24.34
CA TYR A 415 5.93 -16.86 24.84
C TYR A 415 4.71 -15.97 24.64
N GLY A 416 4.31 -15.24 25.69
CA GLY A 416 3.17 -14.32 25.67
C GLY A 416 1.81 -15.01 25.88
N SER A 417 0.72 -14.45 25.36
CA SER A 417 -0.66 -14.86 25.70
C SER A 417 -1.62 -14.79 24.51
N VAL A 418 -2.59 -15.71 24.46
CA VAL A 418 -3.66 -15.75 23.45
C VAL A 418 -4.99 -15.24 24.02
N ASP A 419 -5.13 -15.27 25.34
CA ASP A 419 -6.35 -15.09 26.11
C ASP A 419 -6.27 -13.84 26.99
N ASN A 420 -5.70 -12.77 26.44
CA ASN A 420 -5.53 -11.46 27.07
C ASN A 420 -4.90 -11.55 28.47
N GLY A 421 -3.77 -12.26 28.59
CA GLY A 421 -2.98 -12.31 29.83
C GLY A 421 -3.50 -13.23 30.92
N LYS A 422 -4.63 -13.94 30.71
CA LYS A 422 -5.13 -14.94 31.67
C LYS A 422 -4.12 -16.06 31.90
N LYS A 423 -3.61 -16.63 30.80
CA LYS A 423 -2.48 -17.56 30.80
C LYS A 423 -1.33 -16.93 30.01
N ILE A 424 -0.18 -16.80 30.65
CA ILE A 424 1.04 -16.31 30.00
C ILE A 424 2.01 -17.49 29.89
N SER A 425 2.42 -17.79 28.67
CA SER A 425 3.45 -18.80 28.40
C SER A 425 4.82 -18.14 28.37
N TRP A 426 5.83 -18.86 28.85
CA TRP A 426 7.20 -18.36 28.91
C TRP A 426 8.20 -19.48 28.72
N ASN A 427 9.26 -19.18 27.96
CA ASN A 427 10.36 -20.09 27.69
C ASN A 427 11.67 -19.31 27.69
N GLU A 428 12.67 -19.81 28.42
CA GLU A 428 13.97 -19.17 28.61
C GLU A 428 14.73 -18.93 27.29
N THR A 429 14.77 -19.93 26.41
CA THR A 429 15.49 -19.85 25.13
C THR A 429 14.83 -18.89 24.15
N PHE A 430 13.49 -18.81 24.18
CA PHE A 430 12.75 -17.83 23.38
C PHE A 430 12.95 -16.42 23.96
N HIS A 431 12.86 -16.29 25.28
CA HIS A 431 12.98 -15.02 25.98
C HIS A 431 14.33 -14.33 25.75
N SER A 432 15.44 -15.07 25.76
CA SER A 432 16.77 -14.49 25.50
C SER A 432 16.87 -13.81 24.13
N LYS A 433 16.28 -14.41 23.09
CA LYS A 433 16.18 -13.83 21.75
C LYS A 433 15.30 -12.57 21.73
N VAL A 434 14.17 -12.61 22.43
CA VAL A 434 13.27 -11.44 22.55
C VAL A 434 13.94 -10.30 23.32
N VAL A 435 14.73 -10.59 24.35
CA VAL A 435 15.53 -9.58 25.08
C VAL A 435 16.56 -8.93 24.14
N GLU A 436 17.20 -9.70 23.25
CA GLU A 436 18.12 -9.17 22.25
C GLU A 436 17.43 -8.22 21.26
N ALA A 437 16.20 -8.55 20.85
CA ALA A 437 15.36 -7.68 20.03
C ALA A 437 14.92 -6.43 20.80
N ALA A 438 14.50 -6.61 22.06
CA ALA A 438 14.02 -5.56 22.95
C ALA A 438 15.08 -4.46 23.16
N LYS A 439 16.35 -4.82 23.34
CA LYS A 439 17.46 -3.85 23.43
C LYS A 439 17.53 -2.93 22.21
N ARG A 440 17.48 -3.51 20.99
CA ARG A 440 17.49 -2.74 19.74
C ARG A 440 16.22 -1.89 19.52
N LEU A 441 15.14 -2.22 20.21
CA LEU A 441 13.84 -1.55 20.11
C LEU A 441 13.55 -0.59 21.29
N HIS A 442 14.52 -0.38 22.19
CA HIS A 442 14.38 0.40 23.42
C HIS A 442 13.27 -0.11 24.36
N LEU A 443 13.10 -1.43 24.46
CA LEU A 443 12.10 -2.07 25.32
C LEU A 443 12.73 -2.59 26.62
N LYS A 444 12.05 -2.29 27.73
CA LYS A 444 12.42 -2.73 29.08
C LYS A 444 11.87 -4.13 29.33
N GLU A 445 12.74 -4.98 29.86
CA GLU A 445 12.33 -6.24 30.46
C GLU A 445 11.58 -5.98 31.77
N HIS A 446 10.40 -6.55 31.92
CA HIS A 446 9.47 -6.24 33.01
C HIS A 446 8.71 -7.51 33.43
N VAL A 447 8.08 -7.47 34.61
CA VAL A 447 7.33 -8.62 35.14
C VAL A 447 5.83 -8.31 35.12
N VAL A 448 5.04 -9.29 34.69
CA VAL A 448 3.58 -9.21 34.59
C VAL A 448 2.97 -10.37 35.36
N LEU A 449 1.87 -10.12 36.05
CA LEU A 449 1.09 -11.16 36.72
C LEU A 449 0.10 -11.80 35.74
N ASP A 450 0.08 -13.14 35.69
CA ASP A 450 -0.96 -13.87 34.98
C ASP A 450 -2.32 -13.77 35.70
N GLY A 451 -3.38 -14.35 35.12
CA GLY A 451 -4.72 -14.38 35.71
C GLY A 451 -4.81 -15.12 37.05
N SER A 452 -3.79 -15.92 37.39
CA SER A 452 -3.65 -16.64 38.67
C SER A 452 -2.78 -15.88 39.68
N GLY A 453 -2.20 -14.75 39.31
CA GLY A 453 -1.30 -13.95 40.14
C GLY A 453 0.16 -14.42 40.15
N ASN A 454 0.58 -15.27 39.21
CA ASN A 454 1.97 -15.70 39.10
C ASN A 454 2.79 -14.67 38.30
N PRO A 455 3.99 -14.29 38.76
CA PRO A 455 4.86 -13.37 38.06
C PRO A 455 5.59 -14.02 36.89
N VAL A 456 5.52 -13.39 35.71
CA VAL A 456 6.19 -13.82 34.49
C VAL A 456 7.00 -12.67 33.91
N LYS A 457 8.28 -12.92 33.61
CA LYS A 457 9.20 -11.92 33.08
C LYS A 457 9.13 -11.86 31.55
N LEU A 458 8.81 -10.70 30.99
CA LEU A 458 8.66 -10.47 29.56
C LEU A 458 9.49 -9.26 29.10
N ALA A 459 10.02 -9.35 27.89
CA ALA A 459 10.69 -8.24 27.17
C ALA A 459 9.87 -7.72 25.98
N ALA A 460 8.70 -8.30 25.73
CA ALA A 460 7.73 -7.83 24.74
C ALA A 460 6.36 -7.68 25.41
N THR A 461 5.36 -7.27 24.64
CA THR A 461 3.98 -7.09 25.13
C THR A 461 3.33 -8.42 25.50
N VAL A 462 2.40 -8.39 26.46
CA VAL A 462 1.68 -9.61 26.90
C VAL A 462 0.95 -10.31 25.75
N GLU A 463 0.40 -9.52 24.81
CA GLU A 463 -0.37 -10.00 23.66
C GLU A 463 0.48 -10.60 22.53
N CYS A 464 1.81 -10.48 22.59
CA CYS A 464 2.63 -11.11 21.56
C CYS A 464 2.50 -12.62 21.65
N LYS A 465 2.70 -13.30 20.52
CA LYS A 465 2.68 -14.77 20.47
C LYS A 465 4.00 -15.29 19.96
N GLY A 466 4.72 -16.01 20.80
CA GLY A 466 5.89 -16.78 20.43
C GLY A 466 5.52 -18.23 20.15
N ILE A 467 5.75 -18.68 18.92
CA ILE A 467 5.39 -20.02 18.43
C ILE A 467 6.62 -20.66 17.79
N VAL A 468 6.74 -21.99 17.89
CA VAL A 468 7.77 -22.74 17.16
C VAL A 468 7.13 -23.49 16.00
N GLY A 469 7.63 -23.22 14.79
CA GLY A 469 7.16 -23.89 13.58
C GLY A 469 7.57 -25.36 13.53
N SER A 470 6.98 -26.13 12.61
CA SER A 470 7.45 -27.50 12.31
C SER A 470 8.87 -27.56 11.73
N ASP A 471 9.39 -26.41 11.27
CA ASP A 471 10.77 -26.18 10.84
C ASP A 471 11.74 -25.85 11.99
N ASP A 472 11.27 -25.92 13.24
CA ASP A 472 12.01 -25.62 14.48
C ASP A 472 12.50 -24.16 14.61
N ARG A 473 12.01 -23.27 13.74
CA ARG A 473 12.24 -21.82 13.85
C ARG A 473 11.31 -21.18 14.87
N HIS A 474 11.80 -20.13 15.54
CA HIS A 474 11.07 -19.41 16.59
C HIS A 474 10.43 -18.15 15.99
N TYR A 475 9.10 -18.11 15.96
CA TYR A 475 8.32 -17.04 15.36
C TYR A 475 7.71 -16.13 16.43
N ILE A 476 7.82 -14.82 16.26
CA ILE A 476 7.11 -13.83 17.10
C ILE A 476 6.06 -13.09 16.28
N LEU A 477 4.84 -13.05 16.81
CA LEU A 477 3.64 -12.52 16.15
C LEU A 477 2.89 -11.55 17.06
N ASP A 478 1.83 -10.93 16.52
CA ASP A 478 0.91 -10.02 17.19
C ASP A 478 1.65 -8.83 17.85
N LEU A 479 2.41 -8.12 17.01
CA LEU A 479 3.31 -7.03 17.37
C LEU A 479 2.61 -5.67 17.31
N MET A 480 1.37 -5.60 17.79
CA MET A 480 0.52 -4.42 17.70
C MET A 480 0.86 -3.28 18.69
N ARG A 481 1.74 -3.53 19.66
CA ARG A 481 2.19 -2.54 20.67
C ARG A 481 3.69 -2.59 20.97
N VAL A 482 4.52 -2.68 19.93
CA VAL A 482 5.98 -2.65 20.10
C VAL A 482 6.45 -1.38 20.80
N THR A 483 5.82 -0.24 20.55
CA THR A 483 6.12 1.03 21.23
C THR A 483 5.13 1.31 22.36
N PRO A 484 5.53 2.09 23.39
CA PRO A 484 4.66 2.39 24.53
C PRO A 484 3.41 3.18 24.12
N ARG A 485 2.38 3.09 24.96
CA ARG A 485 1.15 3.88 24.80
C ARG A 485 1.42 5.36 24.84
N ASP A 486 0.60 6.10 24.10
CA ASP A 486 0.57 7.55 24.13
C ASP A 486 -0.18 8.00 25.39
N SER A 487 0.56 8.55 26.35
CA SER A 487 0.00 8.99 27.65
C SER A 487 -1.07 10.08 27.51
N ASN A 488 -1.16 10.74 26.34
CA ASN A 488 -2.17 11.76 26.06
C ASN A 488 -3.51 11.17 25.60
N TYR A 489 -3.55 9.86 25.29
CA TYR A 489 -4.73 9.15 24.80
C TYR A 489 -4.86 7.81 25.54
N ILE A 490 -5.40 7.87 26.76
CA ILE A 490 -5.62 6.71 27.63
C ILE A 490 -7.12 6.38 27.67
N GLY A 491 -7.47 5.10 27.76
CA GLY A 491 -8.84 4.61 27.86
C GLY A 491 -9.13 3.45 26.89
N GLN A 492 -10.31 2.83 27.01
CA GLN A 492 -10.70 1.68 26.19
C GLN A 492 -10.76 2.03 24.69
N GLY A 493 -11.32 3.20 24.33
CA GLY A 493 -11.33 3.70 22.95
C GLY A 493 -9.96 4.08 22.37
N HIS A 494 -8.89 4.02 23.18
CA HIS A 494 -7.54 4.39 22.79
C HIS A 494 -6.51 3.26 23.01
N ARG A 495 -6.98 2.01 23.12
CA ARG A 495 -6.14 0.81 23.37
C ARG A 495 -4.92 0.69 22.45
N PHE A 496 -5.06 1.08 21.19
CA PHE A 496 -4.02 1.01 20.15
C PHE A 496 -3.35 2.36 19.86
N CYS A 497 -3.56 3.36 20.71
CA CYS A 497 -2.88 4.64 20.62
C CYS A 497 -1.46 4.53 21.18
N VAL A 498 -0.50 4.16 20.32
CA VAL A 498 0.93 4.06 20.66
C VAL A 498 1.75 5.23 20.12
N LEU A 499 2.88 5.54 20.76
CA LEU A 499 3.90 6.47 20.28
C LEU A 499 4.65 5.89 19.06
N ARG A 500 5.20 6.73 18.18
CA ARG A 500 5.95 6.23 17.01
C ARG A 500 7.41 5.91 17.37
N PRO A 501 8.04 4.90 16.74
CA PRO A 501 9.45 4.58 16.99
C PRO A 501 10.40 5.77 16.79
N GLU A 502 10.15 6.62 15.79
CA GLU A 502 10.95 7.79 15.47
C GLU A 502 10.92 8.84 16.61
N LEU A 503 9.78 8.97 17.30
CA LEU A 503 9.68 9.80 18.51
C LEU A 503 10.52 9.22 19.65
N ILE A 504 10.46 7.90 19.83
CA ILE A 504 11.23 7.21 20.88
C ILE A 504 12.73 7.40 20.65
N ALA A 505 13.21 7.18 19.43
CA ALA A 505 14.61 7.42 19.06
C ALA A 505 15.02 8.87 19.34
N SER A 506 14.24 9.85 18.86
CA SER A 506 14.51 11.28 19.09
C SER A 506 14.51 11.67 20.57
N PHE A 507 13.60 11.08 21.38
CA PHE A 507 13.55 11.31 22.82
C PHE A 507 14.76 10.73 23.54
N VAL A 508 15.15 9.49 23.20
CA VAL A 508 16.33 8.82 23.78
C VAL A 508 17.58 9.65 23.50
N GLU A 509 17.78 10.09 22.25
CA GLU A 509 18.89 10.97 21.88
C GLU A 509 18.89 12.28 22.69
N ALA A 510 17.74 12.93 22.82
CA ALA A 510 17.61 14.20 23.55
C ALA A 510 17.91 14.04 25.05
N GLU A 511 17.45 12.96 25.68
CA GLU A 511 17.73 12.69 27.09
C GLU A 511 19.19 12.30 27.32
N SER A 512 19.80 11.51 26.43
CA SER A 512 21.22 11.19 26.49
C SER A 512 22.09 12.45 26.38
N MET A 513 21.73 13.41 25.51
CA MET A 513 22.41 14.70 25.44
C MET A 513 22.29 15.49 26.75
N LYS A 514 21.10 15.55 27.36
CA LYS A 514 20.91 16.23 28.66
C LYS A 514 21.73 15.58 29.79
N GLN A 515 21.81 14.25 29.81
CA GLN A 515 22.62 13.52 30.79
C GLN A 515 24.12 13.83 30.62
N SER A 516 24.61 13.87 29.38
CA SER A 516 26.01 14.21 29.09
C SER A 516 26.39 15.64 29.52
N LEU A 517 25.45 16.59 29.41
CA LEU A 517 25.65 17.97 29.87
C LEU A 517 25.65 18.08 31.40
N LYS A 518 24.82 17.29 32.10
CA LYS A 518 24.81 17.24 33.57
C LYS A 518 26.10 16.63 34.15
N GLN A 519 26.70 15.65 33.49
CA GLN A 519 27.98 15.05 33.92
C GLN A 519 29.21 15.95 33.68
N LYS A 520 29.10 17.00 32.85
CA LYS A 520 30.20 17.95 32.57
C LYS A 520 30.31 19.11 33.57
N VAL A 521 29.51 19.15 34.63
CA VAL A 521 29.65 20.14 35.72
C VAL A 521 30.29 19.44 36.92
N PRO A 522 31.59 19.61 37.20
CA PRO A 522 32.15 19.22 38.48
C PRO A 522 31.73 20.24 39.53
N ASP A 523 31.12 19.78 40.62
CA ASP A 523 30.94 20.55 41.84
C ASP A 523 32.31 21.03 42.35
N ALA A 524 32.60 22.32 42.15
CA ALA A 524 33.64 23.02 42.89
C ALA A 524 32.96 23.79 44.04
N PRO A 525 33.45 23.69 45.29
CA PRO A 525 32.85 24.37 46.41
C PRO A 525 33.02 25.88 46.25
N VAL A 526 31.93 26.59 46.51
CA VAL A 526 31.86 28.05 46.53
C VAL A 526 32.84 28.60 47.57
N ALA A 527 33.97 29.13 47.10
CA ALA A 527 34.81 30.03 47.86
C ALA A 527 34.89 31.36 47.10
N SER A 528 34.34 32.39 47.73
CA SER A 528 34.45 33.79 47.37
C SER A 528 35.91 34.24 47.24
N THR A 529 36.26 34.95 46.16
CA THR A 529 37.01 36.23 46.19
C THR A 529 37.22 36.78 44.77
N SER A 530 37.32 38.10 44.72
CA SER A 530 37.35 38.97 43.55
C SER A 530 38.73 39.07 42.87
N ASP A 531 38.67 39.62 41.66
CA ASP A 531 39.68 40.44 40.96
C ASP A 531 40.60 39.82 39.87
N ALA A 532 40.30 40.29 38.66
CA ALA A 532 41.18 40.98 37.71
C ALA A 532 42.28 40.22 36.89
N LYS A 533 42.08 40.33 35.56
CA LYS A 533 43.05 40.59 34.47
C LYS A 533 44.22 39.63 34.21
N ALA A 534 44.07 38.94 33.07
CA ALA A 534 44.96 38.92 31.89
C ALA A 534 46.48 38.84 32.08
N THR A 535 47.12 37.77 31.60
CA THR A 535 48.01 37.82 30.41
C THR A 535 48.46 36.42 29.96
N SER A 536 48.87 36.39 28.70
CA SER A 536 49.13 35.33 27.73
C SER A 536 50.48 34.58 27.87
N VAL A 537 50.72 33.73 26.86
CA VAL A 537 52.00 33.15 26.34
C VAL A 537 52.18 31.68 26.77
N GLU A 538 51.92 30.69 25.88
CA GLU A 538 52.85 30.10 24.87
C GLU A 538 54.16 29.59 25.53
N ALA A 539 54.75 28.44 25.22
CA ALA A 539 54.62 27.38 24.23
C ALA A 539 55.45 26.18 24.74
N ASP A 540 55.70 25.21 23.84
CA ASP A 540 56.77 24.20 23.88
C ASP A 540 56.52 22.94 24.73
N ASP A 541 56.86 21.73 24.27
CA ASP A 541 57.45 21.28 23.01
C ASP A 541 57.28 19.74 22.94
N LYS A 542 57.22 19.25 21.71
CA LYS A 542 57.76 17.99 21.17
C LYS A 542 57.65 16.61 21.86
N SER A 543 57.28 15.66 20.97
CA SER A 543 57.91 14.34 20.71
C SER A 543 57.70 13.25 21.76
N GLU A 544 57.59 11.96 21.46
CA GLU A 544 57.83 11.18 20.24
C GLU A 544 57.13 9.81 20.41
N GLU A 545 57.23 9.00 19.37
CA GLU A 545 56.48 7.80 19.03
C GLU A 545 56.48 6.59 19.99
N SER A 546 55.39 5.81 19.83
CA SER A 546 55.32 4.34 19.85
C SER A 546 55.08 3.60 21.18
N SER A 547 53.90 3.00 21.33
CA SER A 547 53.74 1.53 21.29
C SER A 547 52.28 1.12 21.53
N VAL A 548 51.78 0.29 20.61
CA VAL A 548 50.69 -0.70 20.68
C VAL A 548 50.04 -0.87 22.07
N HIS A 549 48.77 -0.48 22.19
CA HIS A 549 47.85 -1.06 23.16
C HIS A 549 46.60 -1.56 22.45
N THR A 550 46.44 -2.88 22.49
CA THR A 550 45.18 -3.64 22.38
C THR A 550 43.99 -2.82 22.88
N HIS A 551 43.04 -2.55 22.00
CA HIS A 551 41.72 -2.03 22.36
C HIS A 551 41.03 -3.05 23.26
N LYS A 552 41.14 -2.86 24.56
CA LYS A 552 40.11 -3.31 25.50
C LYS A 552 38.86 -2.53 25.17
N GLU A 553 37.77 -3.26 24.98
CA GLU A 553 36.41 -2.76 24.95
C GLU A 553 36.21 -1.85 26.18
N ASN A 554 36.16 -0.54 25.93
CA ASN A 554 35.63 0.39 26.91
C ASN A 554 34.12 0.26 26.84
N ASP A 555 33.61 -0.55 27.76
CA ASP A 555 32.22 -0.68 28.14
C ASP A 555 31.74 0.69 28.67
N ASN A 556 31.33 1.56 27.75
CA ASN A 556 30.81 2.87 28.07
C ASN A 556 29.30 2.70 28.30
N SER A 557 28.92 2.23 29.48
CA SER A 557 27.52 2.07 29.89
C SER A 557 26.86 3.45 30.08
N SER A 558 26.53 4.11 28.98
CA SER A 558 25.48 5.14 28.97
C SER A 558 24.21 4.48 29.50
N SER A 559 23.57 5.04 30.53
CA SER A 559 22.32 4.51 31.08
C SER A 559 21.27 4.39 29.97
N GLU A 560 21.06 3.17 29.48
CA GLU A 560 20.21 2.89 28.33
C GLU A 560 18.75 3.16 28.73
N ILE A 561 18.08 4.07 28.01
CA ILE A 561 16.69 4.44 28.28
C ILE A 561 15.81 3.38 27.64
N LEU A 562 15.10 2.61 28.48
CA LEU A 562 14.24 1.49 28.06
C LEU A 562 12.80 1.73 28.52
N PHE A 563 11.83 1.42 27.66
CA PHE A 563 10.41 1.62 27.91
C PHE A 563 9.67 0.33 28.22
N ASN A 564 8.85 0.33 29.26
CA ASN A 564 7.92 -0.77 29.53
C ASN A 564 6.64 -0.59 28.67
N PRO A 565 6.38 -1.48 27.69
CA PRO A 565 5.26 -1.31 26.75
C PRO A 565 3.89 -1.65 27.35
N ASN A 566 3.84 -2.29 28.53
CA ASN A 566 2.60 -2.68 29.21
C ASN A 566 2.15 -1.65 30.26
N VAL A 567 2.82 -0.51 30.36
CA VAL A 567 2.36 0.64 31.16
C VAL A 567 1.09 1.24 30.55
N PHE A 568 0.18 1.72 31.41
CA PHE A 568 -1.17 2.19 31.03
C PHE A 568 -2.02 1.14 30.31
N THR A 569 -1.79 -0.15 30.58
CA THR A 569 -2.64 -1.27 30.14
C THR A 569 -3.47 -1.83 31.30
N GLU A 570 -4.39 -2.74 30.99
CA GLU A 570 -5.23 -3.41 31.99
C GLU A 570 -4.50 -4.55 32.72
N TYR A 571 -3.27 -4.88 32.30
CA TYR A 571 -2.48 -5.95 32.88
C TYR A 571 -1.86 -5.52 34.23
N LYS A 572 -1.86 -6.44 35.19
CA LYS A 572 -1.22 -6.21 36.49
C LYS A 572 0.28 -6.42 36.35
N LEU A 573 1.05 -5.37 36.58
CA LEU A 573 2.51 -5.43 36.62
C LEU A 573 2.97 -5.89 38.00
N ASP A 574 3.98 -6.76 38.03
CA ASP A 574 4.67 -7.15 39.27
C ASP A 574 5.97 -6.37 39.37
N GLY A 575 6.13 -5.57 40.43
CA GLY A 575 7.26 -4.66 40.60
C GLY A 575 7.05 -3.76 41.81
N SER A 576 8.12 -3.13 42.29
CA SER A 576 7.95 -2.13 43.35
C SER A 576 7.05 -0.99 42.83
N PRO A 577 6.16 -0.42 43.68
CA PRO A 577 5.30 0.68 43.26
C PRO A 577 6.12 1.88 42.74
N GLU A 578 7.36 2.03 43.21
CA GLU A 578 8.32 3.04 42.75
C GLU A 578 8.80 2.76 41.32
N GLU A 579 9.12 1.52 40.96
CA GLU A 579 9.52 1.14 39.60
C GLU A 579 8.39 1.35 38.58
N ILE A 580 7.16 0.94 38.93
CA ILE A 580 6.00 1.12 38.06
C ILE A 580 5.71 2.61 37.86
N ALA A 581 5.77 3.40 38.94
CA ALA A 581 5.60 4.85 38.86
C ALA A 581 6.70 5.51 38.01
N ALA A 582 7.95 5.05 38.11
CA ALA A 582 9.05 5.54 37.29
C ALA A 582 8.87 5.20 35.80
N ASP A 583 8.41 3.99 35.49
CA ASP A 583 8.09 3.57 34.11
C ASP A 583 6.92 4.41 33.54
N GLU A 584 5.88 4.66 34.34
CA GLU A 584 4.78 5.57 33.99
C GLU A 584 5.27 7.00 33.74
N GLU A 585 6.12 7.51 34.61
CA GLU A 585 6.68 8.84 34.48
C GLU A 585 7.54 8.95 33.22
N LEU A 586 8.34 7.93 32.89
CA LEU A 586 9.14 7.90 31.66
C LEU A 586 8.25 7.98 30.40
N VAL A 587 7.19 7.18 30.34
CA VAL A 587 6.23 7.22 29.21
C VAL A 587 5.50 8.57 29.15
N LYS A 588 5.09 9.11 30.30
CA LYS A 588 4.49 10.46 30.39
C LYS A 588 5.45 11.54 29.89
N ARG A 589 6.73 11.49 30.28
CA ARG A 589 7.76 12.44 29.79
C ARG A 589 7.95 12.35 28.28
N ALA A 590 7.93 11.16 27.69
CA ALA A 590 7.98 11.02 26.23
C ALA A 590 6.72 11.59 25.54
N GLY A 591 5.53 11.38 26.12
CA GLY A 591 4.28 11.99 25.65
C GLY A 591 4.24 13.52 25.78
N THR A 592 4.81 14.07 26.85
CA THR A 592 4.97 15.52 27.06
C THR A 592 6.03 16.09 26.10
N TYR A 593 7.14 15.39 25.88
CA TYR A 593 8.17 15.78 24.90
C TYR A 593 7.59 15.96 23.49
N LEU A 594 6.67 15.07 23.07
CA LEU A 594 5.95 15.21 21.81
C LEU A 594 5.17 16.53 21.73
N ILE A 595 4.43 16.87 22.78
CA ILE A 595 3.54 18.04 22.80
C ILE A 595 4.30 19.35 22.98
N ASP A 596 5.27 19.39 23.88
CA ASP A 596 5.91 20.62 24.32
C ASP A 596 7.16 20.97 23.52
N ILE A 597 7.79 19.98 22.87
CA ILE A 597 9.05 20.17 22.12
C ILE A 597 8.87 19.83 20.65
N VAL A 598 8.46 18.60 20.32
CA VAL A 598 8.45 18.12 18.93
C VAL A 598 7.39 18.83 18.08
N ILE A 599 6.16 18.95 18.58
CA ILE A 599 5.07 19.65 17.86
C ILE A 599 5.39 21.13 17.64
N PRO A 600 5.83 21.91 18.64
CA PRO A 600 6.24 23.30 18.42
C PRO A 600 7.43 23.43 17.47
N LYS A 601 8.39 22.51 17.53
CA LYS A 601 9.54 22.49 16.61
C LYS A 601 9.10 22.30 15.16
N ILE A 602 8.25 21.32 14.86
CA ILE A 602 7.78 21.14 13.48
C ILE A 602 6.95 22.33 12.99
N VAL A 603 6.19 22.98 13.88
CA VAL A 603 5.46 24.22 13.52
C VAL A 603 6.45 25.32 13.18
N GLN A 604 7.53 25.46 13.95
CA GLN A 604 8.61 26.40 13.65
C GLN A 604 9.29 26.08 12.31
N ASP A 605 9.64 24.81 12.07
CA ASP A 605 10.30 24.34 10.84
C ASP A 605 9.40 24.53 9.59
N LEU A 606 8.08 24.41 9.76
CA LEU A 606 7.09 24.74 8.72
C LEU A 606 7.01 26.26 8.48
N CYS A 607 7.09 27.07 9.54
CA CYS A 607 7.07 28.53 9.44
C CYS A 607 8.37 29.10 8.82
N SER A 608 9.53 28.47 9.07
CA SER A 608 10.82 28.84 8.48
C SER A 608 11.03 28.30 7.06
N LEU A 609 10.11 27.46 6.58
CA LEU A 609 10.20 26.73 5.30
C LEU A 609 11.37 25.73 5.23
N ASP A 610 11.91 25.31 6.38
CA ASP A 610 12.86 24.20 6.44
C ASP A 610 12.18 22.88 6.03
N ILE A 611 10.88 22.77 6.34
CA ILE A 611 10.01 21.71 5.88
C ILE A 611 8.86 22.34 5.08
N SER A 612 8.74 21.99 3.81
CA SER A 612 7.68 22.49 2.94
C SER A 612 6.90 21.33 2.31
N PRO A 613 5.88 20.79 2.99
CA PRO A 613 5.06 19.73 2.43
C PRO A 613 4.21 20.28 1.27
N MET A 614 4.26 19.58 0.13
CA MET A 614 3.59 20.01 -1.10
C MET A 614 2.16 19.46 -1.21
N ASP A 615 1.90 18.35 -0.51
CA ASP A 615 0.60 17.68 -0.50
C ASP A 615 0.36 16.86 0.78
N GLY A 616 -0.81 16.21 0.84
CA GLY A 616 -1.21 15.43 2.01
C GLY A 616 -0.31 14.22 2.31
N GLN A 617 0.30 13.62 1.29
CA GLN A 617 1.21 12.48 1.47
C GLN A 617 2.56 12.95 2.02
N THR A 618 3.17 13.97 1.41
CA THR A 618 4.41 14.58 1.90
C THR A 618 4.25 15.18 3.29
N LEU A 619 3.09 15.77 3.61
CA LEU A 619 2.75 16.20 4.97
C LEU A 619 2.73 15.01 5.95
N THR A 620 2.03 13.93 5.57
CA THR A 620 1.95 12.71 6.39
C THR A 620 3.34 12.13 6.66
N ASP A 621 4.19 12.09 5.64
CA ASP A 621 5.56 11.56 5.74
C ASP A 621 6.45 12.46 6.61
N ALA A 622 6.34 13.78 6.48
CA ALA A 622 7.07 14.74 7.30
C ALA A 622 6.71 14.61 8.80
N LEU A 623 5.41 14.54 9.12
CA LEU A 623 4.93 14.35 10.49
C LEU A 623 5.43 13.01 11.06
N HIS A 624 5.34 11.94 10.28
CA HIS A 624 5.80 10.61 10.69
C HIS A 624 7.30 10.55 10.94
N LEU A 625 8.10 11.19 10.08
CA LEU A 625 9.56 11.28 10.24
C LEU A 625 9.95 11.97 11.55
N HIS A 626 9.15 12.93 12.01
CA HIS A 626 9.31 13.61 13.29
C HIS A 626 8.66 12.85 14.47
N GLY A 627 8.18 11.62 14.24
CA GLY A 627 7.56 10.80 15.28
C GLY A 627 6.12 11.19 15.64
N ILE A 628 5.48 12.06 14.85
CA ILE A 628 4.13 12.58 15.14
C ILE A 628 3.07 11.70 14.48
N ASN A 629 2.13 11.18 15.28
CA ASN A 629 0.97 10.46 14.76
C ASN A 629 -0.06 11.41 14.13
N ILE A 630 -0.72 10.99 13.05
CA ILE A 630 -1.72 11.80 12.34
C ILE A 630 -2.94 12.19 13.19
N ARG A 631 -3.16 11.55 14.35
CA ARG A 631 -4.19 12.01 15.31
C ARG A 631 -3.96 13.45 15.79
N TYR A 632 -2.71 13.92 15.82
CA TYR A 632 -2.35 15.28 16.22
C TYR A 632 -2.52 16.32 15.11
N LEU A 633 -3.01 15.93 13.93
CA LEU A 633 -3.15 16.81 12.78
C LEU A 633 -3.98 18.07 13.08
N GLY A 634 -5.08 17.92 13.84
CA GLY A 634 -5.92 19.05 14.22
C GLY A 634 -5.26 20.00 15.22
N LYS A 635 -4.43 19.48 16.14
CA LYS A 635 -3.65 20.30 17.08
C LYS A 635 -2.64 21.17 16.34
N ILE A 636 -1.92 20.60 15.38
CA ILE A 636 -0.94 21.33 14.56
C ILE A 636 -1.65 22.35 13.68
N ALA A 637 -2.76 21.97 13.03
CA ALA A 637 -3.61 22.89 12.27
C ALA A 637 -4.04 24.09 13.12
N GLY A 638 -4.35 23.87 14.40
CA GLY A 638 -4.65 24.94 15.36
C GLY A 638 -3.53 25.97 15.56
N MET A 639 -2.26 25.54 15.47
CA MET A 639 -1.08 26.38 15.68
C MET A 639 -0.66 27.14 14.41
N VAL A 640 -0.91 26.59 13.22
CA VAL A 640 -0.57 27.20 11.92
C VAL A 640 -1.69 28.05 11.31
N LYS A 641 -2.78 28.32 12.05
CA LYS A 641 -3.93 29.11 11.59
C LYS A 641 -3.58 30.47 10.96
N HIS A 642 -2.45 31.05 11.35
CA HIS A 642 -1.96 32.34 10.84
C HIS A 642 -1.33 32.26 9.43
N LEU A 643 -1.09 31.05 8.92
CA LEU A 643 -0.52 30.79 7.59
C LEU A 643 -1.57 30.14 6.68
N PRO A 644 -2.22 30.90 5.78
CA PRO A 644 -3.33 30.40 4.97
C PRO A 644 -2.98 29.16 4.14
N HIS A 645 -1.79 29.13 3.54
CA HIS A 645 -1.35 28.03 2.68
C HIS A 645 -1.19 26.69 3.42
N LEU A 646 -0.67 26.72 4.66
CA LEU A 646 -0.60 25.53 5.52
C LEU A 646 -1.97 25.18 6.06
N GLN A 647 -2.75 26.17 6.50
CA GLN A 647 -4.11 25.94 6.98
C GLN A 647 -4.97 25.21 5.94
N ASP A 648 -4.88 25.60 4.67
CA ASP A 648 -5.55 24.92 3.56
C ASP A 648 -5.10 23.46 3.42
N LEU A 649 -3.80 23.21 3.50
CA LEU A 649 -3.22 21.87 3.33
C LEU A 649 -3.64 20.93 4.46
N PHE A 650 -3.55 21.38 5.72
CA PHE A 650 -3.98 20.60 6.88
C PHE A 650 -5.49 20.36 6.86
N SER A 651 -6.29 21.39 6.53
CA SER A 651 -7.75 21.27 6.42
C SER A 651 -8.13 20.28 5.31
N ALA A 652 -7.48 20.36 4.14
CA ALA A 652 -7.68 19.44 3.03
C ALA A 652 -7.35 17.99 3.43
N GLU A 653 -6.23 17.74 4.12
CA GLU A 653 -5.85 16.40 4.57
C GLU A 653 -6.84 15.83 5.59
N ILE A 654 -7.34 16.65 6.53
CA ILE A 654 -8.38 16.24 7.49
C ILE A 654 -9.67 15.88 6.75
N ILE A 655 -10.16 16.76 5.88
CA ILE A 655 -11.39 16.56 5.10
C ILE A 655 -11.30 15.28 4.26
N VAL A 656 -10.19 15.07 3.54
CA VAL A 656 -9.99 13.89 2.68
C VAL A 656 -9.97 12.61 3.51
N ARG A 657 -9.32 12.61 4.68
CA ARG A 657 -9.30 11.43 5.56
C ARG A 657 -10.68 11.12 6.11
N SER A 658 -11.44 12.13 6.52
CA SER A 658 -12.84 11.96 6.94
C SER A 658 -13.72 11.45 5.80
N ALA A 659 -13.62 12.04 4.61
CA ALA A 659 -14.36 11.63 3.41
C ALA A 659 -14.03 10.19 2.99
N LYS A 660 -12.76 9.77 3.16
CA LYS A 660 -12.34 8.38 2.94
C LYS A 660 -13.09 7.40 3.84
N HIS A 661 -13.45 7.76 5.08
CA HIS A 661 -14.22 6.88 5.94
C HIS A 661 -15.66 6.72 5.39
N VAL A 662 -16.31 7.83 5.05
CA VAL A 662 -17.68 7.82 4.50
C VAL A 662 -17.79 6.98 3.21
N ILE A 663 -16.87 7.17 2.25
CA ILE A 663 -16.92 6.43 0.98
C ILE A 663 -16.64 4.93 1.15
N LYS A 664 -15.85 4.52 2.16
CA LYS A 664 -15.57 3.10 2.40
C LYS A 664 -16.84 2.33 2.73
N ASP A 665 -17.69 2.88 3.59
CA ASP A 665 -18.94 2.23 3.99
C ASP A 665 -19.89 2.08 2.80
N ILE A 666 -19.97 3.13 1.97
CA ILE A 666 -20.72 3.10 0.71
C ILE A 666 -20.20 2.00 -0.21
N LEU A 667 -18.88 1.86 -0.36
CA LEU A 667 -18.27 0.84 -1.22
C LEU A 667 -18.51 -0.59 -0.71
N ARG A 668 -18.52 -0.83 0.61
CA ARG A 668 -18.82 -2.16 1.18
C ARG A 668 -20.26 -2.59 0.92
N GLN A 669 -21.19 -1.64 0.99
CA GLN A 669 -22.62 -1.89 0.81
C GLN A 669 -23.05 -1.94 -0.67
N SER A 670 -22.21 -1.44 -1.57
CA SER A 670 -22.50 -1.37 -3.00
C SER A 670 -22.27 -2.70 -3.71
N LEU A 671 -23.24 -3.10 -4.54
CA LEU A 671 -23.11 -4.25 -5.43
C LEU A 671 -22.14 -3.94 -6.59
N ASP A 672 -21.61 -4.98 -7.23
CA ASP A 672 -20.58 -4.86 -8.27
C ASP A 672 -20.95 -3.91 -9.42
N HIS A 673 -22.20 -3.96 -9.88
CA HIS A 673 -22.69 -3.13 -10.98
C HIS A 673 -22.95 -1.67 -10.57
N ASP A 674 -23.04 -1.41 -9.27
CA ASP A 674 -23.40 -0.11 -8.69
C ASP A 674 -22.18 0.69 -8.23
N ILE A 675 -20.97 0.11 -8.20
CA ILE A 675 -19.76 0.78 -7.70
C ILE A 675 -19.45 2.08 -8.45
N GLY A 676 -19.43 2.03 -9.79
CA GLY A 676 -19.15 3.21 -10.63
C GLY A 676 -20.14 4.34 -10.38
N PRO A 677 -21.46 4.08 -10.49
CA PRO A 677 -22.50 5.03 -10.11
C PRO A 677 -22.40 5.55 -8.66
N ALA A 678 -22.11 4.68 -7.69
CA ALA A 678 -21.98 5.05 -6.28
C ALA A 678 -20.80 6.00 -6.03
N ILE A 679 -19.65 5.74 -6.65
CA ILE A 679 -18.48 6.62 -6.58
C ILE A 679 -18.79 7.96 -7.23
N ALA A 680 -19.39 7.98 -8.43
CA ALA A 680 -19.76 9.21 -9.12
C ALA A 680 -20.74 10.04 -8.29
N HIS A 681 -21.77 9.41 -7.70
CA HIS A 681 -22.74 10.06 -6.82
C HIS A 681 -22.06 10.62 -5.56
N PHE A 682 -21.19 9.84 -4.90
CA PHE A 682 -20.41 10.33 -3.76
C PHE A 682 -19.57 11.55 -4.13
N LEU A 683 -18.84 11.51 -5.25
CA LEU A 683 -18.03 12.64 -5.71
C LEU A 683 -18.88 13.87 -6.04
N ASN A 684 -20.09 13.67 -6.59
CA ASN A 684 -21.05 14.75 -6.82
C ASN A 684 -21.59 15.34 -5.52
N CYS A 685 -21.87 14.53 -4.50
CA CYS A 685 -22.27 15.03 -3.20
C CYS A 685 -21.12 15.75 -2.48
N PHE A 686 -19.90 15.25 -2.62
CA PHE A 686 -18.70 15.76 -1.97
C PHE A 686 -18.19 17.06 -2.62
N MET A 687 -18.09 17.10 -3.95
CA MET A 687 -17.62 18.26 -4.72
C MET A 687 -18.78 19.14 -5.20
N GLY A 688 -19.75 18.57 -5.91
CA GLY A 688 -20.89 19.28 -6.47
C GLY A 688 -21.95 19.60 -5.41
N LYS A 689 -23.19 19.87 -5.82
CA LYS A 689 -24.35 20.16 -4.95
C LYS A 689 -25.54 19.31 -5.31
N VAL A 690 -25.71 18.22 -4.56
CA VAL A 690 -26.82 17.27 -4.74
C VAL A 690 -27.78 17.42 -3.56
N LEU A 691 -29.01 17.84 -3.88
CA LEU A 691 -30.13 17.90 -2.93
C LEU A 691 -30.78 16.52 -2.88
N GLY A 692 -31.26 16.12 -1.70
CA GLY A 692 -32.02 14.88 -1.55
C GLY A 692 -33.24 14.89 -2.46
N ALA A 693 -33.57 13.73 -3.05
CA ALA A 693 -34.74 13.60 -3.89
C ALA A 693 -36.00 13.95 -3.09
N SER A 694 -36.53 15.16 -3.28
CA SER A 694 -37.93 15.44 -2.99
C SER A 694 -38.73 14.53 -3.93
N THR A 695 -39.51 13.64 -3.34
CA THR A 695 -40.50 12.82 -4.03
C THR A 695 -41.54 13.75 -4.67
N GLU A 696 -41.24 14.39 -5.81
CA GLU A 696 -42.22 14.98 -6.74
C GLU A 696 -41.56 15.52 -8.03
N GLY A 697 -41.89 14.86 -9.15
CA GLY A 697 -42.14 15.47 -10.47
C GLY A 697 -41.05 16.27 -11.21
N SER A 698 -40.34 15.60 -12.14
CA SER A 698 -40.29 16.04 -13.55
C SER A 698 -39.50 15.06 -14.42
N LEU A 699 -40.24 14.34 -15.26
CA LEU A 699 -39.73 13.78 -16.51
C LEU A 699 -39.89 14.87 -17.59
N SER A 700 -38.78 15.36 -18.14
CA SER A 700 -38.74 15.89 -19.51
C SER A 700 -37.32 15.66 -20.06
N ASP A 701 -37.08 14.74 -20.99
CA ASP A 701 -37.51 14.60 -22.40
C ASP A 701 -36.48 15.22 -23.36
N MET A 702 -35.76 14.35 -24.09
CA MET A 702 -34.89 14.56 -25.28
C MET A 702 -34.09 13.26 -25.45
N GLN A 703 -34.13 12.43 -26.50
CA GLN A 703 -34.70 12.47 -27.85
C GLN A 703 -34.88 11.02 -28.33
N SER A 704 -36.00 10.68 -29.00
CA SER A 704 -35.98 9.68 -30.08
C SER A 704 -37.10 9.91 -31.09
N LYS A 705 -36.76 10.61 -32.18
CA LYS A 705 -37.34 10.41 -33.52
C LYS A 705 -36.24 9.63 -34.27
N THR A 706 -36.46 8.60 -35.07
CA THR A 706 -37.56 8.24 -35.96
C THR A 706 -37.25 6.84 -36.46
N LEU A 707 -38.25 5.98 -36.70
CA LEU A 707 -38.38 5.14 -37.90
C LEU A 707 -39.66 4.29 -37.78
N LYS A 708 -40.63 4.57 -38.66
CA LYS A 708 -41.84 3.79 -38.88
C LYS A 708 -41.61 2.78 -40.02
N GLY A 709 -42.30 1.64 -39.92
CA GLY A 709 -42.50 0.63 -40.97
C GLY A 709 -42.17 -0.75 -40.43
N HIS A 710 -42.99 -1.79 -40.44
CA HIS A 710 -44.29 -2.04 -41.06
C HIS A 710 -44.95 -3.18 -40.25
N GLU A 711 -46.27 -3.15 -40.10
CA GLU A 711 -47.06 -4.28 -39.60
C GLU A 711 -47.05 -5.45 -40.58
N ASN A 712 -47.06 -6.69 -40.08
CA ASN A 712 -47.99 -7.71 -40.56
C ASN A 712 -48.18 -8.85 -39.55
N SER A 713 -49.45 -9.16 -39.32
CA SER A 713 -50.00 -10.19 -38.43
C SER A 713 -49.94 -11.60 -39.02
N GLN A 714 -49.93 -12.64 -38.16
CA GLN A 714 -50.73 -13.88 -38.25
C GLN A 714 -50.40 -14.78 -37.03
N THR A 715 -51.24 -14.83 -35.98
CA THR A 715 -52.33 -15.79 -35.68
C THR A 715 -51.92 -17.23 -35.32
N GLN A 716 -52.17 -17.63 -34.06
CA GLN A 716 -53.00 -18.77 -33.55
C GLN A 716 -52.49 -19.23 -32.15
N LYS A 717 -53.23 -19.00 -31.05
CA LYS A 717 -54.19 -19.91 -30.35
C LYS A 717 -53.62 -21.30 -30.03
N SER A 718 -53.76 -21.94 -28.87
CA SER A 718 -54.10 -21.64 -27.47
C SER A 718 -54.14 -23.00 -26.75
N THR A 719 -53.55 -23.17 -25.56
CA THR A 719 -54.11 -24.06 -24.52
C THR A 719 -53.53 -23.75 -23.14
N LYS A 720 -54.36 -23.96 -22.13
CA LYS A 720 -54.39 -23.34 -20.80
C LYS A 720 -53.37 -23.90 -19.82
N GLY A 721 -52.82 -23.02 -18.97
CA GLY A 721 -52.15 -23.33 -17.71
C GLY A 721 -52.27 -22.13 -16.76
N HIS A 722 -52.59 -22.38 -15.50
CA HIS A 722 -53.17 -21.46 -14.50
C HIS A 722 -52.48 -20.10 -14.26
N LYS A 723 -53.29 -19.06 -14.12
CA LYS A 723 -52.93 -17.77 -13.47
C LYS A 723 -52.99 -17.94 -11.95
N LEU A 724 -51.90 -17.65 -11.27
CA LEU A 724 -51.91 -16.98 -9.96
C LEU A 724 -50.92 -15.81 -10.00
N SER A 725 -51.36 -14.72 -9.38
CA SER A 725 -50.83 -13.36 -9.42
C SER A 725 -49.40 -13.23 -8.88
N ASN A 726 -48.50 -12.68 -9.70
CA ASN A 726 -47.31 -11.96 -9.24
C ASN A 726 -47.36 -10.51 -9.76
N ALA A 727 -48.26 -9.73 -9.16
CA ALA A 727 -48.21 -8.26 -9.18
C ALA A 727 -47.50 -7.80 -7.89
N ALA A 728 -46.24 -8.20 -7.73
CA ALA A 728 -45.40 -7.79 -6.60
C ALA A 728 -43.91 -7.96 -6.96
N ALA A 729 -43.48 -7.46 -8.11
CA ALA A 729 -42.07 -7.42 -8.48
C ALA A 729 -41.79 -6.26 -9.44
N SER A 730 -42.02 -5.03 -8.97
CA SER A 730 -41.41 -3.83 -9.55
C SER A 730 -41.45 -2.68 -8.54
N ARG A 731 -40.96 -2.91 -7.32
CA ARG A 731 -40.31 -1.84 -6.56
C ARG A 731 -38.87 -1.85 -7.02
N LYS A 732 -38.46 -0.86 -7.81
CA LYS A 732 -37.04 -0.59 -8.09
C LYS A 732 -36.35 -0.57 -6.73
N SER A 733 -35.44 -1.50 -6.48
CA SER A 733 -34.57 -1.44 -5.31
C SER A 733 -33.84 -0.10 -5.40
N LEU A 734 -34.17 0.85 -4.53
CA LEU A 734 -33.40 2.09 -4.45
C LEU A 734 -32.00 1.67 -3.99
N SER A 735 -31.01 1.96 -4.80
CA SER A 735 -29.62 1.69 -4.47
C SER A 735 -29.23 2.41 -3.18
N ALA A 736 -28.44 1.73 -2.34
CA ALA A 736 -28.09 2.21 -1.00
C ALA A 736 -27.43 3.61 -1.00
N TYR A 737 -26.80 4.06 -2.09
CA TYR A 737 -26.19 5.39 -2.15
C TYR A 737 -27.17 6.52 -2.54
N SER A 738 -28.39 6.21 -3.01
CA SER A 738 -29.30 7.22 -3.58
C SER A 738 -29.90 8.20 -2.56
N HIS A 739 -29.87 7.86 -1.28
CA HIS A 739 -30.33 8.74 -0.20
C HIS A 739 -29.25 9.72 0.28
N LEU A 740 -28.01 9.57 -0.18
CA LEU A 740 -26.90 10.43 0.20
C LEU A 740 -27.09 11.83 -0.39
N THR A 741 -26.95 12.83 0.46
CA THR A 741 -27.00 14.25 0.11
C THR A 741 -25.67 14.91 0.39
N SER A 742 -25.40 16.05 -0.25
CA SER A 742 -24.21 16.83 0.08
C SER A 742 -24.15 17.19 1.56
N ASP A 743 -25.26 17.62 2.16
CA ASP A 743 -25.29 18.07 3.55
C ASP A 743 -25.09 16.90 4.53
N GLY A 744 -25.63 15.72 4.22
CA GLY A 744 -25.40 14.52 5.01
C GLY A 744 -23.94 14.09 5.04
N ILE A 745 -23.29 14.01 3.86
CA ILE A 745 -21.87 13.63 3.77
C ILE A 745 -20.99 14.65 4.50
N TRP A 746 -21.22 15.95 4.30
CA TRP A 746 -20.43 16.99 4.95
C TRP A 746 -20.68 17.05 6.46
N PHE A 747 -21.88 16.71 6.94
CA PHE A 747 -22.14 16.52 8.36
C PHE A 747 -21.30 15.37 8.93
N SER A 748 -21.31 14.19 8.29
CA SER A 748 -20.47 13.05 8.70
C SER A 748 -18.97 13.38 8.68
N ILE A 749 -18.51 14.16 7.70
CA ILE A 749 -17.11 14.62 7.62
C ILE A 749 -16.75 15.51 8.80
N LYS A 750 -17.63 16.46 9.17
CA LYS A 750 -17.43 17.38 10.29
C LYS A 750 -17.41 16.65 11.62
N GLU A 751 -18.39 15.77 11.85
CA GLU A 751 -18.47 14.95 13.07
C GLU A 751 -17.22 14.07 13.22
N PHE A 752 -16.79 13.41 12.14
CA PHE A 752 -15.59 12.58 12.16
C PHE A 752 -14.32 13.41 12.42
N ALA A 753 -14.20 14.59 11.81
CA ALA A 753 -13.07 15.47 12.01
C ALA A 753 -12.97 15.98 13.46
N LYS A 754 -14.11 16.33 14.05
CA LYS A 754 -14.21 16.77 15.43
C LYS A 754 -13.87 15.65 16.41
N SER A 755 -14.44 14.46 16.22
CA SER A 755 -14.19 13.30 17.09
C SER A 755 -12.72 12.85 17.03
N LYS A 756 -12.17 12.64 15.82
CA LYS A 756 -10.85 12.02 15.66
C LYS A 756 -9.67 12.99 15.78
N TYR A 757 -9.79 14.18 15.19
CA TYR A 757 -8.69 15.13 15.09
C TYR A 757 -8.85 16.33 16.01
N GLN A 758 -9.97 16.44 16.74
CA GLN A 758 -10.30 17.61 17.57
C GLN A 758 -10.24 18.92 16.76
N PHE A 759 -10.67 18.84 15.50
CA PHE A 759 -10.61 19.93 14.54
C PHE A 759 -12.00 20.30 14.05
N GLU A 760 -12.35 21.58 14.19
CA GLU A 760 -13.58 22.14 13.65
C GLU A 760 -13.35 22.54 12.20
N VAL A 761 -13.97 21.80 11.27
CA VAL A 761 -13.90 22.11 9.84
C VAL A 761 -14.76 23.35 9.57
N PRO A 762 -14.20 24.41 8.95
CA PRO A 762 -14.95 25.62 8.62
C PRO A 762 -16.20 25.34 7.78
N ASP A 763 -17.27 26.11 7.97
CA ASP A 763 -18.52 25.92 7.23
C ASP A 763 -18.38 26.20 5.73
N ASP A 764 -17.47 27.10 5.37
CA ASP A 764 -17.10 27.46 4.01
C ASP A 764 -16.04 26.52 3.40
N ALA A 765 -15.54 25.52 4.14
CA ALA A 765 -14.47 24.62 3.69
C ALA A 765 -14.76 23.94 2.34
N ARG A 766 -16.03 23.71 2.02
CA ARG A 766 -16.46 23.16 0.74
C ARG A 766 -16.17 24.09 -0.45
N LEU A 767 -16.23 25.40 -0.23
CA LEU A 767 -16.01 26.43 -1.25
C LEU A 767 -14.55 26.90 -1.26
N SER A 768 -13.90 26.98 -0.09
CA SER A 768 -12.53 27.47 0.04
C SER A 768 -11.46 26.40 -0.26
N ALA A 769 -11.81 25.11 -0.21
CA ALA A 769 -10.85 24.05 -0.49
C ALA A 769 -10.36 24.05 -1.95
N LYS A 770 -9.06 23.76 -2.13
CA LYS A 770 -8.46 23.51 -3.45
C LYS A 770 -9.02 22.19 -4.03
N ARG A 771 -10.15 22.29 -4.73
CA ARG A 771 -11.01 21.15 -5.13
C ARG A 771 -10.27 20.04 -5.89
N VAL A 772 -9.40 20.40 -6.83
CA VAL A 772 -8.59 19.42 -7.58
C VAL A 772 -7.59 18.68 -6.66
N ALA A 773 -6.92 19.39 -5.76
CA ALA A 773 -5.97 18.79 -4.83
C ALA A 773 -6.68 17.85 -3.82
N VAL A 774 -7.86 18.25 -3.34
CA VAL A 774 -8.72 17.43 -2.47
C VAL A 774 -9.20 16.18 -3.21
N LEU A 775 -9.69 16.32 -4.43
CA LEU A 775 -10.13 15.21 -5.27
C LEU A 775 -8.99 14.22 -5.52
N ARG A 776 -7.82 14.71 -5.97
CA ARG A 776 -6.62 13.89 -6.19
C ARG A 776 -6.26 13.09 -4.94
N ASN A 777 -6.17 13.76 -3.80
CA ASN A 777 -5.78 13.12 -2.54
C ASN A 777 -6.81 12.06 -2.12
N LEU A 778 -8.11 12.33 -2.25
CA LEU A 778 -9.15 11.34 -2.00
C LEU A 778 -9.02 10.13 -2.94
N CYS A 779 -8.88 10.36 -4.24
CA CYS A 779 -8.74 9.31 -5.24
C CYS A 779 -7.52 8.43 -4.95
N GLN A 780 -6.36 9.01 -4.63
CA GLN A 780 -5.15 8.24 -4.28
C GLN A 780 -5.33 7.43 -2.98
N LYS A 781 -5.98 7.98 -1.94
CA LYS A 781 -6.17 7.25 -0.68
C LYS A 781 -7.23 6.15 -0.76
N VAL A 782 -8.16 6.21 -1.70
CA VAL A 782 -9.23 5.21 -1.92
C VAL A 782 -8.89 4.25 -3.06
N GLY A 783 -8.00 4.66 -3.98
CA GLY A 783 -7.63 3.91 -5.18
C GLY A 783 -8.52 4.18 -6.39
N ILE A 784 -9.19 5.34 -6.47
CA ILE A 784 -10.10 5.66 -7.58
C ILE A 784 -9.30 6.23 -8.76
N THR A 785 -9.56 5.73 -9.97
CA THR A 785 -9.07 6.32 -11.22
C THR A 785 -10.24 6.97 -11.96
N ILE A 786 -10.13 8.27 -12.23
CA ILE A 786 -11.09 9.05 -13.01
C ILE A 786 -10.55 9.39 -14.41
N ALA A 787 -11.43 9.66 -15.36
CA ALA A 787 -11.05 10.10 -16.70
C ALA A 787 -10.37 11.48 -16.69
N ALA A 788 -9.27 11.63 -17.41
CA ALA A 788 -8.56 12.90 -17.51
C ALA A 788 -9.22 13.85 -18.52
N ARG A 789 -10.40 14.38 -18.18
CA ARG A 789 -11.10 15.42 -18.96
C ARG A 789 -11.29 16.71 -18.18
N LYS A 790 -11.70 17.77 -18.86
CA LYS A 790 -12.06 19.03 -18.23
C LYS A 790 -13.41 18.89 -17.51
N TYR A 791 -13.39 19.02 -16.19
CA TYR A 791 -14.58 19.00 -15.34
C TYR A 791 -15.01 20.43 -14.99
N ASP A 792 -16.31 20.70 -15.09
CA ASP A 792 -16.91 21.88 -14.47
C ASP A 792 -17.28 21.55 -13.03
N LEU A 793 -16.35 21.80 -12.10
CA LEU A 793 -16.56 21.48 -10.69
C LEU A 793 -17.65 22.36 -10.06
N ASP A 794 -18.01 23.49 -10.65
CA ASP A 794 -19.06 24.39 -10.14
C ASP A 794 -20.47 23.89 -10.46
N ALA A 795 -20.59 22.92 -11.37
CA ALA A 795 -21.83 22.23 -11.63
C ALA A 795 -22.36 21.47 -10.39
N SER A 796 -23.66 21.21 -10.36
CA SER A 796 -24.29 20.40 -9.32
C SER A 796 -23.81 18.95 -9.32
N THR A 797 -23.59 18.38 -10.52
CA THR A 797 -23.15 17.00 -10.75
C THR A 797 -21.99 16.97 -11.75
N PRO A 798 -20.76 17.30 -11.33
CA PRO A 798 -19.59 17.33 -12.20
C PRO A 798 -19.19 15.98 -12.81
N PHE A 799 -19.51 14.87 -12.14
CA PHE A 799 -19.05 13.53 -12.49
C PHE A 799 -20.19 12.62 -12.98
N GLU A 800 -19.91 11.85 -14.02
CA GLU A 800 -20.76 10.78 -14.54
C GLU A 800 -20.20 9.41 -14.13
N ALA A 801 -21.03 8.36 -14.17
CA ALA A 801 -20.56 7.00 -13.91
C ALA A 801 -19.50 6.52 -14.94
N SER A 802 -19.56 7.04 -16.17
CA SER A 802 -18.59 6.81 -17.25
C SER A 802 -17.20 7.39 -16.96
N ASP A 803 -17.11 8.36 -16.05
CA ASP A 803 -15.84 8.96 -15.64
C ASP A 803 -15.03 8.07 -14.71
N ILE A 804 -15.67 7.11 -14.04
CA ILE A 804 -15.02 6.21 -13.09
C ILE A 804 -14.43 5.04 -13.86
N LEU A 805 -13.11 5.09 -14.10
CA LEU A 805 -12.42 4.15 -14.97
C LEU A 805 -11.94 2.90 -14.24
N ASN A 806 -11.53 3.05 -12.98
CA ASN A 806 -11.01 1.94 -12.20
C ASN A 806 -11.13 2.19 -10.69
N LEU A 807 -11.11 1.10 -9.93
CA LEU A 807 -10.88 1.08 -8.49
C LEU A 807 -9.73 0.11 -8.23
N GLN A 808 -8.60 0.62 -7.74
CA GLN A 808 -7.37 -0.11 -7.50
C GLN A 808 -7.17 -0.38 -6.00
N PRO A 809 -6.56 -1.51 -5.62
CA PRO A 809 -6.19 -1.77 -4.24
C PRO A 809 -5.10 -0.80 -3.76
N VAL A 810 -5.26 -0.27 -2.54
CA VAL A 810 -4.25 0.56 -1.87
C VAL A 810 -3.50 -0.30 -0.86
N VAL A 811 -2.18 -0.39 -1.00
CA VAL A 811 -1.36 -1.40 -0.33
C VAL A 811 -0.42 -0.76 0.68
N LYS A 812 -0.28 -1.39 1.85
CA LYS A 812 0.78 -1.11 2.83
C LYS A 812 1.57 -2.39 3.09
N HIS A 813 2.89 -2.27 3.19
CA HIS A 813 3.78 -3.44 3.27
C HIS A 813 5.00 -3.17 4.15
N SER A 814 5.68 -4.24 4.58
CA SER A 814 6.93 -4.18 5.33
C SER A 814 8.19 -4.36 4.47
N VAL A 815 8.12 -4.07 3.16
CA VAL A 815 9.29 -4.15 2.25
C VAL A 815 10.52 -3.50 2.89
N PRO A 816 11.64 -4.24 3.00
CA PRO A 816 12.81 -3.79 3.75
C PRO A 816 13.44 -2.58 3.08
N THR A 817 13.92 -1.64 3.90
CA THR A 817 14.69 -0.48 3.41
C THR A 817 16.18 -0.69 3.63
N CYS A 818 17.02 -0.20 2.72
CA CYS A 818 18.47 -0.32 2.85
C CYS A 818 18.99 0.76 3.82
N THR A 819 19.20 0.38 5.08
CA THR A 819 19.70 1.29 6.14
C THR A 819 21.10 1.80 5.84
N GLU A 820 22.01 0.95 5.32
CA GLU A 820 23.36 1.32 4.92
C GLU A 820 23.36 2.44 3.85
N ALA A 821 22.52 2.30 2.81
CA ALA A 821 22.36 3.35 1.80
C ALA A 821 21.74 4.63 2.37
N LYS A 822 20.79 4.54 3.30
CA LYS A 822 20.21 5.72 3.97
C LYS A 822 21.25 6.48 4.80
N ASN A 823 22.06 5.76 5.57
CA ASN A 823 23.13 6.37 6.37
C ASN A 823 24.18 7.05 5.47
N LEU A 824 24.55 6.42 4.35
CA LEU A 824 25.44 7.04 3.35
C LEU A 824 24.83 8.29 2.72
N MET A 825 23.53 8.27 2.39
CA MET A 825 22.83 9.45 1.88
C MET A 825 22.80 10.59 2.92
N GLU A 826 22.57 10.28 4.19
CA GLU A 826 22.56 11.29 5.26
C GLU A 826 23.95 11.87 5.49
N ALA A 827 24.99 11.03 5.56
CA ALA A 827 26.37 11.48 5.61
C ALA A 827 26.75 12.35 4.40
N GLY A 828 26.32 11.95 3.20
CA GLY A 828 26.53 12.72 1.97
C GLY A 828 25.90 14.11 2.01
N LYS A 829 24.69 14.24 2.59
CA LYS A 829 24.03 15.55 2.78
C LYS A 829 24.82 16.45 3.71
N VAL A 830 25.35 15.91 4.82
CA VAL A 830 26.17 16.66 5.76
C VAL A 830 27.45 17.16 5.09
N ARG A 831 28.17 16.28 4.36
CA ARG A 831 29.39 16.65 3.62
C ARG A 831 29.12 17.69 2.52
N MET A 832 27.99 17.56 1.83
CA MET A 832 27.58 18.56 0.84
C MET A 832 27.34 19.93 1.48
N ALA A 833 26.73 19.98 2.67
CA ALA A 833 26.51 21.23 3.41
C ALA A 833 27.83 21.84 3.93
N GLU A 834 28.82 21.01 4.26
CA GLU A 834 30.19 21.44 4.61
C GLU A 834 31.00 21.92 3.40
N GLY A 835 30.53 21.69 2.17
CA GLY A 835 31.19 22.09 0.93
C GLY A 835 32.21 21.08 0.39
N THR A 836 32.33 19.89 0.99
CA THR A 836 33.26 18.83 0.54
C THR A 836 32.63 17.99 -0.59
N LEU A 837 32.49 18.60 -1.77
CA LEU A 837 31.77 18.03 -2.93
C LEU A 837 32.29 16.66 -3.38
N ASN A 838 33.61 16.43 -3.37
CA ASN A 838 34.19 15.15 -3.79
C ASN A 838 33.80 13.98 -2.87
N GLU A 839 33.78 14.22 -1.56
CA GLU A 839 33.37 13.21 -0.59
C GLU A 839 31.86 12.95 -0.66
N ALA A 840 31.07 14.02 -0.80
CA ALA A 840 29.63 13.92 -1.01
C ALA A 840 29.31 13.09 -2.27
N TYR A 841 30.02 13.35 -3.39
CA TYR A 841 29.86 12.58 -4.62
C TYR A 841 30.16 11.09 -4.40
N ALA A 842 31.26 10.76 -3.71
CA ALA A 842 31.65 9.39 -3.41
C ALA A 842 30.56 8.67 -2.59
N LEU A 843 30.07 9.31 -1.52
CA LEU A 843 29.02 8.76 -0.65
C LEU A 843 27.70 8.53 -1.40
N PHE A 844 27.25 9.49 -2.22
CA PHE A 844 26.02 9.33 -2.99
C PHE A 844 26.16 8.29 -4.10
N SER A 845 27.33 8.16 -4.72
CA SER A 845 27.61 7.16 -5.76
C SER A 845 27.66 5.75 -5.18
N GLU A 846 28.26 5.60 -3.99
CA GLU A 846 28.25 4.35 -3.24
C GLU A 846 26.83 3.95 -2.83
N ALA A 847 26.06 4.88 -2.26
CA ALA A 847 24.65 4.65 -1.91
C ALA A 847 23.81 4.23 -3.13
N PHE A 848 24.00 4.89 -4.28
CA PHE A 848 23.31 4.54 -5.52
C PHE A 848 23.68 3.14 -6.00
N SER A 849 24.97 2.78 -5.98
CA SER A 849 25.45 1.45 -6.36
C SER A 849 24.86 0.34 -5.47
N LEU A 850 24.81 0.58 -4.15
CA LEU A 850 24.20 -0.36 -3.21
C LEU A 850 22.70 -0.55 -3.48
N LEU A 851 21.96 0.55 -3.67
CA LEU A 851 20.53 0.49 -4.00
C LEU A 851 20.28 -0.24 -5.32
N GLN A 852 21.06 0.05 -6.36
CA GLN A 852 20.93 -0.61 -7.65
C GLN A 852 21.16 -2.13 -7.56
N GLN A 853 22.07 -2.58 -6.69
CA GLN A 853 22.32 -4.01 -6.48
C GLN A 853 21.24 -4.69 -5.62
N ILE A 854 20.66 -3.98 -4.66
CA ILE A 854 19.68 -4.52 -3.70
C ILE A 854 18.24 -4.39 -4.22
N THR A 855 17.76 -3.15 -4.41
CA THR A 855 16.36 -2.87 -4.79
C THR A 855 16.16 -2.81 -6.30
N GLY A 856 17.26 -2.70 -7.06
CA GLY A 856 17.23 -2.42 -8.48
C GLY A 856 17.17 -0.91 -8.76
N PRO A 857 17.22 -0.51 -10.04
CA PRO A 857 17.27 0.91 -10.39
C PRO A 857 15.92 1.63 -10.22
N MET A 858 14.80 0.91 -10.18
CA MET A 858 13.44 1.47 -10.09
C MET A 858 13.00 1.57 -8.63
N HIS A 859 13.58 2.52 -7.88
CA HIS A 859 13.26 2.76 -6.47
C HIS A 859 13.37 4.24 -6.11
N LYS A 860 12.49 4.73 -5.20
CA LYS A 860 12.46 6.14 -4.75
C LYS A 860 13.82 6.60 -4.20
N ASP A 861 14.47 5.78 -3.38
CA ASP A 861 15.78 6.14 -2.81
C ASP A 861 16.89 6.21 -3.87
N ALA A 862 16.78 5.44 -4.96
CA ALA A 862 17.74 5.52 -6.07
C ALA A 862 17.56 6.84 -6.84
N ALA A 863 16.32 7.29 -7.05
CA ALA A 863 16.03 8.62 -7.61
C ALA A 863 16.60 9.74 -6.73
N ASN A 864 16.43 9.64 -5.40
CA ASN A 864 17.01 10.59 -4.45
C ASN A 864 18.54 10.66 -4.54
N CYS A 865 19.22 9.53 -4.75
CA CYS A 865 20.68 9.53 -4.96
C CYS A 865 21.05 10.25 -6.26
N CYS A 866 20.37 9.96 -7.39
CA CYS A 866 20.59 10.65 -8.66
C CYS A 866 20.44 12.17 -8.50
N ARG A 867 19.45 12.62 -7.73
CA ARG A 867 19.25 14.03 -7.42
C ARG A 867 20.43 14.66 -6.70
N TYR A 868 20.89 14.05 -5.60
CA TYR A 868 22.02 14.60 -4.86
C TYR A 868 23.31 14.57 -5.69
N LEU A 869 23.50 13.55 -6.51
CA LEU A 869 24.60 13.51 -7.48
C LEU A 869 24.50 14.66 -8.49
N ALA A 870 23.31 14.96 -9.02
CA ALA A 870 23.10 16.09 -9.91
C ALA A 870 23.44 17.43 -9.24
N MET A 871 23.01 17.63 -7.99
CA MET A 871 23.33 18.83 -7.20
C MET A 871 24.85 18.99 -6.99
N VAL A 872 25.53 17.91 -6.61
CA VAL A 872 26.98 17.93 -6.40
C VAL A 872 27.74 18.23 -7.70
N LEU A 873 27.35 17.61 -8.81
CA LEU A 873 27.95 17.86 -10.13
C LEU A 873 27.74 19.31 -10.59
N TYR A 874 26.55 19.85 -10.36
CA TYR A 874 26.24 21.25 -10.66
C TYR A 874 27.12 22.20 -9.86
N HIS A 875 27.27 21.98 -8.55
CA HIS A 875 28.16 22.79 -7.70
C HIS A 875 29.65 22.61 -8.05
N ALA A 876 30.03 21.45 -8.60
CA ALA A 876 31.37 21.20 -9.10
C ALA A 876 31.63 21.81 -10.50
N GLY A 877 30.61 22.34 -11.18
CA GLY A 877 30.71 22.94 -12.51
C GLY A 877 30.54 21.97 -13.69
N ASP A 878 30.24 20.70 -13.45
CA ASP A 878 29.90 19.72 -14.49
C ASP A 878 28.40 19.73 -14.78
N THR A 879 27.98 20.71 -15.57
CA THR A 879 26.58 20.88 -15.96
C THR A 879 26.07 19.73 -16.83
N ALA A 880 26.92 19.17 -17.70
CA ALA A 880 26.55 18.05 -18.57
C ALA A 880 26.25 16.79 -17.74
N GLY A 881 27.12 16.47 -16.77
CA GLY A 881 26.90 15.38 -15.83
C GLY A 881 25.65 15.58 -14.97
N ALA A 882 25.41 16.81 -14.49
CA ALA A 882 24.23 17.14 -13.71
C ALA A 882 22.92 16.87 -14.47
N VAL A 883 22.84 17.30 -15.74
CA VAL A 883 21.65 17.08 -16.59
C VAL A 883 21.40 15.57 -16.79
N VAL A 884 22.44 14.78 -17.02
CA VAL A 884 22.30 13.31 -17.18
C VAL A 884 21.73 12.67 -15.91
N GLN A 885 22.20 13.07 -14.73
CA GLN A 885 21.69 12.51 -13.47
C GLN A 885 20.26 12.99 -13.16
N GLN A 886 19.95 14.26 -13.47
CA GLN A 886 18.61 14.81 -13.32
C GLN A 886 17.59 14.11 -14.23
N HIS A 887 17.97 13.82 -15.49
CA HIS A 887 17.11 13.07 -16.42
C HIS A 887 16.87 11.63 -15.92
N ARG A 888 17.89 10.97 -15.36
CA ARG A 888 17.73 9.65 -14.74
C ARG A 888 16.78 9.69 -13.55
N GLU A 889 16.92 10.67 -12.67
CA GLU A 889 16.00 10.86 -11.53
C GLU A 889 14.56 10.95 -12.03
N LEU A 890 14.30 11.76 -13.06
CA LEU A 890 12.96 12.01 -13.56
C LEU A 890 12.29 10.74 -14.08
N ILE A 891 12.99 9.94 -14.90
CA ILE A 891 12.46 8.66 -15.39
C ILE A 891 12.11 7.72 -14.21
N ILE A 892 12.95 7.68 -13.17
CA ILE A 892 12.70 6.81 -12.01
C ILE A 892 11.48 7.32 -11.22
N ASN A 893 11.37 8.62 -10.96
CA ASN A 893 10.24 9.20 -10.22
C ASN A 893 8.91 9.06 -10.96
N GLU A 894 8.88 9.30 -12.26
CA GLU A 894 7.69 9.08 -13.09
C GLU A 894 7.17 7.63 -12.96
N ARG A 895 8.09 6.67 -12.93
CA ARG A 895 7.77 5.23 -12.86
C ARG A 895 7.45 4.71 -11.46
N CYS A 896 8.05 5.29 -10.42
CA CYS A 896 7.89 4.84 -9.04
C CYS A 896 6.83 5.61 -8.26
N LEU A 897 6.55 6.86 -8.64
CA LEU A 897 5.65 7.76 -7.93
C LEU A 897 4.47 8.25 -8.80
N GLY A 898 4.64 8.25 -10.12
CA GLY A 898 3.68 8.79 -11.08
C GLY A 898 4.07 10.18 -11.56
N LEU A 899 3.46 10.60 -12.68
CA LEU A 899 3.71 11.91 -13.32
C LEU A 899 3.26 13.09 -12.45
N ASP A 900 2.21 12.91 -11.66
CA ASP A 900 1.55 13.96 -10.87
C ASP A 900 2.06 14.04 -9.42
N HIS A 901 3.00 13.19 -9.04
CA HIS A 901 3.61 13.25 -7.71
C HIS A 901 4.38 14.58 -7.56
N PRO A 902 4.32 15.26 -6.39
CA PRO A 902 4.97 16.55 -6.21
C PRO A 902 6.46 16.55 -6.55
N ASP A 903 7.18 15.50 -6.15
CA ASP A 903 8.60 15.35 -6.49
C ASP A 903 8.80 15.31 -8.02
N THR A 904 8.03 14.49 -8.74
CA THR A 904 8.10 14.39 -10.21
C THR A 904 7.76 15.71 -10.89
N ALA A 905 6.68 16.36 -10.48
CA ALA A 905 6.24 17.64 -11.04
C ALA A 905 7.28 18.75 -10.82
N HIS A 906 7.84 18.83 -9.61
CA HIS A 906 8.91 19.78 -9.30
C HIS A 906 10.16 19.51 -10.17
N ARG A 907 10.49 18.24 -10.45
CA ARG A 907 11.62 17.89 -11.32
C ARG A 907 11.41 18.30 -12.77
N HIS A 908 10.18 18.17 -13.30
CA HIS A 908 9.87 18.68 -14.63
C HIS A 908 10.03 20.20 -14.75
N MET A 909 9.79 20.97 -13.68
CA MET A 909 9.95 22.43 -13.71
C MET A 909 11.41 22.89 -13.63
N LEU A 910 12.31 22.05 -13.07
CA LEU A 910 13.73 22.37 -12.93
C LEU A 910 14.57 22.00 -14.17
N GLN A 911 14.03 21.14 -15.05
CA GLN A 911 14.61 20.79 -16.34
C GLN A 911 14.29 21.89 -17.36
#